data_AF-A0A269TK19-F1
#
_entry.id   AF-A0A269TK19-F1
#
_cell.length_a   1.000
_cell.length_b   1.000
_cell.length_c   1.000
_cell.angle_alpha   90.00
_cell.angle_beta   90.00
_cell.angle_gamma   90.00
#
_symmetry.space_group_name_H-M   'P 1'
#
loop_
_entity.id
_entity.type
_entity.pdbx_description
1 polymer ?
#
loop_
_entity_poly.entity_id
_entity_poly.type
_entity_poly.pdbx_seq_one_letter_code
_entity_poly.pdbx_strand_id
1 'polypeptide(L)'
;MNKNNRSKHYDFFQGKKDNDPKLERKTIIRRILFVFKILLYVILAGLTLTGCVQSFVIRNTTQTGQGLEFYNSTQNVSPYTTLYATADSEVSPTVTNSSGQTLVNTENSIANAVVNSHVNYVVVNKSVISDLEAQAKNHGANYASLGNITSAISLTNTNTTNFNSVNTSIWMDANNNFQTVKTDNQSQNTASVFYREAADGTKRYLFFNNEFTSWTNLYDSYSNIYAISQSPDALVRANALTPTNDANGNPVYVLERPYLLRVTLDQNSQTPAVVKYNRDVVETLWRWTLAKPVFSQIVDVSGNAQTLEQFLEFIANPTNYITDLNNTTIFSGVGLTPTQAAAYNTLLSINQVVIDAGYIATSANTSTLGNQSISTITTNLTSPNQSYRNFGYGESTSEAIVTFEQAWLYGPFYALIIYPFAQVTAAITSAIGQSGWGVVLAIILVVLLSRLVVFFLTYRGIFGTQRMMDLNAKKAKIEAKYSQYDKSNKVMQQRKRQEVSQLYKRAGINQSDTFISILYTTPIFLAVWRTIQSVPQIKANEILGINFATTSYQAVLNQQQYQYIAVILLAVIFQVVSQILPRLLARKRLKERTNAFEQQQLKKSNRTQNIVLIMFLIFTVILQAGVQVYWIIGAIWTIGQHLFVFYIQRTRFYKGWILNHLSKERFVRWRV
;
A
#
# COMPACT_ATOMS: atom_id res chain seq x y z
N MET A 1 -17.07 75.84 -30.81
CA MET A 1 -16.49 75.04 -31.92
C MET A 1 -15.03 75.45 -32.10
N ASN A 2 -14.05 74.61 -32.39
CA ASN A 2 -14.00 73.14 -32.46
C ASN A 2 -12.57 72.71 -32.07
N LYS A 3 -12.38 71.94 -30.98
CA LYS A 3 -11.04 71.58 -30.45
C LYS A 3 -10.80 70.07 -30.45
N ASN A 4 -11.31 69.37 -31.47
CA ASN A 4 -11.15 67.94 -31.69
C ASN A 4 -10.70 67.63 -33.13
N ASN A 5 -9.88 66.59 -33.27
CA ASN A 5 -9.26 66.03 -34.50
C ASN A 5 -7.80 66.43 -34.83
N ARG A 6 -6.92 66.60 -33.83
CA ARG A 6 -5.48 66.40 -34.07
C ARG A 6 -5.15 64.91 -34.01
N SER A 7 -4.81 64.32 -35.15
CA SER A 7 -4.44 62.90 -35.26
C SER A 7 -3.21 62.58 -34.42
N LYS A 8 -3.26 61.49 -33.64
CA LYS A 8 -2.10 61.00 -32.85
C LYS A 8 -0.87 60.70 -33.70
N HIS A 9 -1.06 60.42 -35.00
CA HIS A 9 0.03 60.18 -35.95
C HIS A 9 0.83 61.44 -36.30
N TYR A 10 0.33 62.64 -36.00
CA TYR A 10 1.04 63.89 -36.29
C TYR A 10 2.21 64.14 -35.31
N ASP A 11 2.11 63.69 -34.06
CA ASP A 11 3.16 63.90 -33.05
C ASP A 11 4.38 62.99 -33.26
N PHE A 12 4.21 61.88 -34.00
CA PHE A 12 5.29 60.99 -34.43
C PHE A 12 6.37 61.73 -35.24
N PHE A 13 5.97 62.70 -36.07
CA PHE A 13 6.87 63.48 -36.92
C PHE A 13 7.58 64.64 -36.18
N GLN A 14 7.21 64.95 -34.93
CA GLN A 14 7.87 66.00 -34.12
C GLN A 14 8.98 65.47 -33.20
N GLY A 15 9.41 64.22 -33.36
CA GLY A 15 10.56 63.66 -32.61
C GLY A 15 10.33 63.44 -31.11
N LYS A 16 9.10 63.65 -30.60
CA LYS A 16 8.71 63.30 -29.22
C LYS A 16 8.67 61.79 -29.06
N LYS A 17 9.74 61.22 -28.48
CA LYS A 17 9.91 59.77 -28.24
C LYS A 17 8.80 59.09 -27.44
N ASP A 18 7.95 59.84 -26.74
CA ASP A 18 6.88 59.30 -25.90
C ASP A 18 5.64 58.81 -26.69
N ASN A 19 5.44 59.26 -27.94
CA ASN A 19 4.25 58.96 -28.75
C ASN A 19 4.49 57.92 -29.88
N ASP A 20 5.47 57.01 -29.74
CA ASP A 20 5.62 55.88 -30.69
C ASP A 20 4.60 54.76 -30.36
N PRO A 21 3.66 54.41 -31.27
CA PRO A 21 2.68 53.35 -31.04
C PRO A 21 3.32 51.96 -30.85
N LYS A 22 4.55 51.72 -31.33
CA LYS A 22 5.30 50.49 -31.04
C LYS A 22 5.80 50.47 -29.59
N LEU A 23 6.20 51.62 -29.03
CA LEU A 23 6.52 51.75 -27.62
C LEU A 23 5.25 51.57 -26.77
N GLU A 24 4.16 52.29 -27.04
CA GLU A 24 2.88 52.15 -26.30
C GLU A 24 2.39 50.68 -26.29
N ARG A 25 2.32 50.02 -27.45
CA ARG A 25 1.89 48.61 -27.54
C ARG A 25 2.79 47.69 -26.73
N LYS A 26 4.11 47.96 -26.69
CA LYS A 26 5.08 47.22 -25.86
C LYS A 26 4.88 47.48 -24.37
N THR A 27 4.47 48.69 -23.96
CA THR A 27 4.10 48.99 -22.56
C THR A 27 2.81 48.29 -22.15
N ILE A 28 1.79 48.30 -23.01
CA ILE A 28 0.50 47.62 -22.78
C ILE A 28 0.70 46.11 -22.66
N ILE A 29 1.42 45.47 -23.61
CA ILE A 29 1.74 44.04 -23.54
C ILE A 29 2.50 43.69 -22.25
N ARG A 30 3.47 44.54 -21.83
CA ARG A 30 4.16 44.36 -20.54
C ARG A 30 3.23 44.48 -19.33
N ARG A 31 2.24 45.39 -19.36
CA ARG A 31 1.23 45.56 -18.30
C ARG A 31 0.30 44.35 -18.23
N ILE A 32 -0.16 43.83 -19.37
CA ILE A 32 -0.95 42.58 -19.45
C ILE A 32 -0.15 41.38 -18.91
N LEU A 33 1.08 41.17 -19.38
CA LEU A 33 1.96 40.10 -18.90
C LEU A 33 2.30 40.22 -17.40
N PHE A 34 2.34 41.43 -16.85
CA PHE A 34 2.53 41.69 -15.42
C PHE A 34 1.30 41.26 -14.61
N VAL A 35 0.09 41.69 -15.01
CA VAL A 35 -1.16 41.29 -14.36
C VAL A 35 -1.36 39.77 -14.45
N PHE A 36 -1.14 39.19 -15.63
CA PHE A 36 -1.20 37.74 -15.85
C PHE A 36 -0.26 36.97 -14.93
N LYS A 37 1.00 37.43 -14.75
CA LYS A 37 1.95 36.80 -13.81
C LYS A 37 1.48 36.87 -12.36
N ILE A 38 0.90 37.99 -11.93
CA ILE A 38 0.35 38.10 -10.56
C ILE A 38 -0.82 37.14 -10.39
N LEU A 39 -1.76 37.12 -11.34
CA LEU A 39 -2.93 36.25 -11.31
C LEU A 39 -2.52 34.76 -11.30
N LEU A 40 -1.53 34.37 -12.11
CA LEU A 40 -0.94 33.02 -12.09
C LEU A 40 -0.35 32.67 -10.72
N TYR A 41 0.36 33.58 -10.06
CA TYR A 41 0.90 33.34 -8.71
C TYR A 41 -0.19 33.29 -7.63
N VAL A 42 -1.28 34.05 -7.77
CA VAL A 42 -2.42 33.98 -6.85
C VAL A 42 -3.18 32.66 -7.02
N ILE A 43 -3.41 32.19 -8.25
CA ILE A 43 -3.99 30.87 -8.53
C ILE A 43 -3.09 29.77 -7.96
N LEU A 44 -1.79 29.81 -8.25
CA LEU A 44 -0.86 28.81 -7.71
C LEU A 44 -0.85 28.84 -6.18
N ALA A 45 -0.92 30.01 -5.54
CA ALA A 45 -1.03 30.12 -4.09
C ALA A 45 -2.31 29.47 -3.56
N GLY A 46 -3.46 29.76 -4.16
CA GLY A 46 -4.73 29.12 -3.83
C GLY A 46 -4.64 27.59 -3.94
N LEU A 47 -4.21 27.09 -5.10
CA LEU A 47 -4.03 25.66 -5.36
C LEU A 47 -3.08 24.99 -4.36
N THR A 48 -1.97 25.63 -3.99
CA THR A 48 -1.04 25.07 -2.99
C THR A 48 -1.64 25.03 -1.60
N LEU A 49 -2.43 26.04 -1.20
CA LEU A 49 -3.03 26.09 0.13
C LEU A 49 -4.18 25.09 0.25
N THR A 50 -5.05 24.98 -0.76
CA THR A 50 -6.07 23.92 -0.81
C THR A 50 -5.40 22.55 -0.87
N GLY A 51 -4.37 22.40 -1.72
CA GLY A 51 -3.56 21.20 -1.85
C GLY A 51 -2.96 20.73 -0.53
N CYS A 52 -2.33 21.63 0.25
CA CYS A 52 -1.86 21.32 1.61
C CYS A 52 -2.96 20.69 2.46
N VAL A 53 -4.12 21.35 2.58
CA VAL A 53 -5.22 20.89 3.45
C VAL A 53 -5.79 19.56 2.95
N GLN A 54 -6.09 19.45 1.66
CA GLN A 54 -6.57 18.22 1.03
C GLN A 54 -5.56 17.07 1.19
N SER A 55 -4.25 17.36 1.12
CA SER A 55 -3.19 16.39 1.36
C SER A 55 -3.01 15.96 2.82
N PHE A 56 -3.69 16.57 3.79
CA PHE A 56 -3.79 16.05 5.16
C PHE A 56 -5.16 15.45 5.50
N VAL A 57 -6.24 15.87 4.81
CA VAL A 57 -7.60 15.39 5.06
C VAL A 57 -7.93 14.09 4.31
N ILE A 58 -7.51 13.94 3.05
CA ILE A 58 -7.78 12.73 2.26
C ILE A 58 -6.97 11.57 2.83
N ARG A 59 -7.66 10.61 3.46
CA ARG A 59 -7.02 9.41 4.01
C ARG A 59 -6.45 8.54 2.89
N ASN A 60 -5.45 7.73 3.23
CA ASN A 60 -4.91 6.71 2.35
C ASN A 60 -4.52 5.49 3.19
N THR A 61 -4.54 4.30 2.59
CA THR A 61 -4.16 3.04 3.23
C THR A 61 -2.70 2.72 2.89
N THR A 62 -2.11 1.77 3.63
CA THR A 62 -0.81 1.19 3.28
C THR A 62 -0.92 0.04 2.28
N GLN A 63 -2.09 -0.60 2.22
CA GLN A 63 -2.36 -1.79 1.40
C GLN A 63 -2.79 -1.44 -0.03
N THR A 64 -2.32 -2.21 -1.01
CA THR A 64 -2.66 -2.06 -2.44
C THR A 64 -4.12 -2.36 -2.70
N GLY A 65 -4.72 -1.71 -3.69
CA GLY A 65 -6.11 -1.94 -4.10
C GLY A 65 -7.12 -1.39 -3.09
N GLN A 66 -6.65 -0.63 -2.10
CA GLN A 66 -7.44 0.09 -1.12
C GLN A 66 -6.94 1.54 -1.04
N GLY A 67 -7.82 2.44 -0.61
CA GLY A 67 -7.52 3.87 -0.48
C GLY A 67 -7.28 4.53 -1.83
N LEU A 68 -6.63 5.70 -1.79
CA LEU A 68 -6.36 6.51 -2.96
C LEU A 68 -5.17 5.96 -3.73
N GLU A 69 -5.39 5.60 -5.00
CA GLU A 69 -4.34 5.05 -5.84
C GLU A 69 -4.34 5.66 -7.25
N PHE A 70 -3.16 5.84 -7.84
CA PHE A 70 -2.99 6.34 -9.20
C PHE A 70 -2.46 5.25 -10.12
N TYR A 71 -3.14 5.08 -11.25
CA TYR A 71 -2.89 4.03 -12.24
C TYR A 71 -2.77 4.60 -13.65
N ASN A 72 -1.88 4.03 -14.48
CA ASN A 72 -1.73 4.48 -15.87
C ASN A 72 -2.87 4.01 -16.80
N SER A 73 -3.61 2.97 -16.42
CA SER A 73 -4.74 2.40 -17.18
C SER A 73 -5.62 1.53 -16.26
N THR A 74 -6.86 1.26 -16.67
CA THR A 74 -7.76 0.31 -15.98
C THR A 74 -7.14 -1.09 -15.90
N GLN A 75 -6.44 -1.51 -16.95
CA GLN A 75 -5.70 -2.79 -17.05
C GLN A 75 -4.53 -2.94 -16.06
N ASN A 76 -4.19 -1.88 -15.31
CA ASN A 76 -3.18 -1.96 -14.26
C ASN A 76 -3.81 -1.94 -12.85
N VAL A 77 -5.13 -1.81 -12.72
CA VAL A 77 -5.81 -1.63 -11.43
C VAL A 77 -5.81 -2.94 -10.65
N SER A 78 -5.10 -2.95 -9.51
CA SER A 78 -4.96 -4.12 -8.66
C SER A 78 -6.10 -4.17 -7.64
N PRO A 79 -6.74 -5.33 -7.41
CA PRO A 79 -7.56 -5.54 -6.23
C PRO A 79 -6.68 -5.65 -4.97
N TYR A 80 -7.27 -5.48 -3.80
CA TYR A 80 -6.62 -5.83 -2.54
C TYR A 80 -6.37 -7.34 -2.50
N THR A 81 -5.12 -7.78 -2.58
CA THR A 81 -4.80 -9.21 -2.71
C THR A 81 -4.15 -9.73 -1.45
N THR A 82 -4.83 -10.65 -0.77
CA THR A 82 -4.32 -11.35 0.41
C THR A 82 -3.44 -12.53 -0.03
N LEU A 83 -2.16 -12.49 0.31
CA LEU A 83 -1.22 -13.55 -0.03
C LEU A 83 -1.24 -14.67 1.03
N TYR A 84 -1.56 -15.88 0.59
CA TYR A 84 -1.35 -17.12 1.33
C TYR A 84 -0.07 -17.78 0.82
N ALA A 85 0.95 -17.85 1.68
CA ALA A 85 2.24 -18.42 1.37
C ALA A 85 2.73 -19.26 2.56
N THR A 86 3.48 -20.32 2.27
CA THR A 86 4.18 -21.10 3.30
C THR A 86 5.27 -20.25 3.95
N ALA A 87 5.25 -20.10 5.27
CA ALA A 87 6.32 -19.45 6.01
C ALA A 87 7.43 -20.46 6.37
N ASP A 88 8.68 -20.03 6.24
CA ASP A 88 9.87 -20.82 6.58
C ASP A 88 10.08 -21.05 8.09
N SER A 89 9.20 -20.49 8.94
CA SER A 89 9.34 -20.53 10.41
C SER A 89 8.61 -21.72 11.01
N GLU A 90 9.39 -22.72 11.40
CA GLU A 90 8.94 -23.88 12.17
C GLU A 90 8.42 -23.43 13.55
N VAL A 91 7.14 -23.66 13.82
CA VAL A 91 6.57 -23.56 15.17
C VAL A 91 6.03 -24.93 15.52
N SER A 92 6.87 -25.76 16.15
CA SER A 92 6.43 -27.04 16.71
C SER A 92 5.45 -26.78 17.85
N PRO A 93 4.18 -27.22 17.75
CA PRO A 93 3.24 -27.06 18.85
C PRO A 93 3.68 -27.94 20.01
N THR A 94 3.93 -27.32 21.16
CA THR A 94 4.14 -28.04 22.41
C THR A 94 2.80 -28.41 23.02
N VAL A 95 2.60 -29.71 23.27
CA VAL A 95 1.45 -30.21 24.02
C VAL A 95 1.95 -30.69 25.37
N THR A 96 1.42 -30.10 26.44
CA THR A 96 1.66 -30.58 27.81
C THR A 96 0.67 -31.69 28.11
N ASN A 97 1.15 -32.87 28.51
CA ASN A 97 0.28 -33.96 28.91
C ASN A 97 -0.35 -33.70 30.30
N SER A 98 -1.28 -34.56 30.72
CA SER A 98 -1.97 -34.49 32.02
C SER A 98 -1.07 -34.65 33.25
N SER A 99 0.21 -35.00 33.07
CA SER A 99 1.23 -35.07 34.12
C SER A 99 2.24 -33.90 34.06
N GLY A 100 1.98 -32.86 33.27
CA GLY A 100 2.77 -31.63 33.24
C GLY A 100 4.06 -31.69 32.44
N GLN A 101 4.31 -32.77 31.69
CA GLN A 101 5.48 -32.88 30.82
C GLN A 101 5.18 -32.26 29.45
N THR A 102 6.03 -31.31 29.05
CA THR A 102 6.01 -30.70 27.72
C THR A 102 6.58 -31.68 26.70
N LEU A 103 5.71 -32.31 25.90
CA LEU A 103 6.13 -33.16 24.80
C LEU A 103 6.33 -32.27 23.56
N VAL A 104 7.58 -32.17 23.10
CA VAL A 104 7.91 -31.60 21.79
C VAL A 104 7.57 -32.66 20.76
N ASN A 105 6.54 -32.42 19.94
CA ASN A 105 6.17 -33.35 18.88
C ASN A 105 7.16 -33.23 17.72
N THR A 106 8.18 -34.09 17.70
CA THR A 106 9.29 -34.05 16.74
C THR A 106 8.99 -34.73 15.40
N GLU A 107 7.85 -35.40 15.25
CA GLU A 107 7.50 -36.12 14.00
C GLU A 107 6.66 -35.30 13.01
N ASN A 108 6.16 -34.13 13.43
CA ASN A 108 5.35 -33.25 12.58
C ASN A 108 5.81 -31.79 12.67
N SER A 109 6.81 -31.43 11.87
CA SER A 109 7.22 -30.03 11.67
C SER A 109 6.08 -29.26 11.00
N ILE A 110 5.34 -28.45 11.78
CA ILE A 110 4.30 -27.60 11.21
C ILE A 110 4.99 -26.39 10.56
N ALA A 111 5.08 -26.40 9.23
CA ALA A 111 5.18 -25.13 8.49
C ALA A 111 3.87 -24.38 8.71
N ASN A 112 3.99 -23.08 8.93
CA ASN A 112 2.82 -22.23 9.04
C ASN A 112 2.58 -21.59 7.67
N ALA A 113 1.47 -21.91 6.99
CA ALA A 113 1.02 -21.09 5.87
C ALA A 113 0.26 -19.87 6.42
N VAL A 114 1.05 -18.98 7.03
CA VAL A 114 0.56 -17.73 7.62
C VAL A 114 -0.11 -16.89 6.53
N VAL A 115 -1.24 -16.23 6.83
CA VAL A 115 -1.68 -15.10 5.98
C VAL A 115 -0.54 -14.12 6.02
N ASN A 116 0.14 -13.90 4.90
CA ASN A 116 1.21 -12.91 4.88
C ASN A 116 0.60 -11.52 4.72
N SER A 117 -0.14 -11.10 5.74
CA SER A 117 -0.80 -9.80 5.90
C SER A 117 0.17 -8.61 5.90
N HIS A 118 1.47 -8.91 6.03
CA HIS A 118 2.58 -7.96 5.89
C HIS A 118 3.05 -7.81 4.44
N VAL A 119 2.84 -8.81 3.56
CA VAL A 119 3.14 -8.71 2.12
C VAL A 119 1.96 -8.07 1.40
N ASN A 120 2.12 -6.79 1.12
CA ASN A 120 1.24 -6.05 0.26
C ASN A 120 1.50 -6.44 -1.22
N TYR A 121 0.53 -7.06 -1.90
CA TYR A 121 0.69 -7.58 -3.27
C TYR A 121 0.03 -6.69 -4.33
N VAL A 122 0.76 -6.38 -5.41
CA VAL A 122 0.22 -5.79 -6.65
C VAL A 122 0.03 -6.88 -7.69
N VAL A 123 -1.18 -6.95 -8.24
CA VAL A 123 -1.47 -7.77 -9.43
C VAL A 123 -0.92 -7.05 -10.66
N VAL A 124 0.12 -7.62 -11.28
CA VAL A 124 0.76 -7.06 -12.49
C VAL A 124 0.27 -7.74 -13.77
N ASN A 125 -0.30 -8.94 -13.67
CA ASN A 125 -0.72 -9.70 -14.84
C ASN A 125 -1.97 -9.07 -15.48
N LYS A 126 -1.82 -8.62 -16.73
CA LYS A 126 -2.88 -7.98 -17.50
C LYS A 126 -3.98 -8.94 -17.95
N SER A 127 -3.72 -10.25 -18.10
CA SER A 127 -4.79 -11.20 -18.41
C SER A 127 -5.75 -11.28 -17.22
N VAL A 128 -5.21 -11.50 -16.02
CA VAL A 128 -5.96 -11.49 -14.75
C VAL A 128 -6.83 -10.25 -14.60
N ILE A 129 -6.27 -9.06 -14.87
CA ILE A 129 -7.02 -7.80 -14.76
C ILE A 129 -8.07 -7.67 -15.88
N SER A 130 -7.75 -8.08 -17.12
CA SER A 130 -8.70 -8.07 -18.24
C SER A 130 -9.88 -9.02 -17.99
N ASP A 131 -9.63 -10.19 -17.41
CA ASP A 131 -10.66 -11.15 -17.05
C ASP A 131 -11.53 -10.61 -15.91
N LEU A 132 -10.92 -9.97 -14.89
CA LEU A 132 -11.65 -9.27 -13.83
C LEU A 132 -12.50 -8.11 -14.37
N GLU A 133 -12.05 -7.42 -15.43
CA GLU A 133 -12.79 -6.36 -16.13
C GLU A 133 -13.94 -6.92 -16.99
N ALA A 134 -13.73 -8.03 -17.70
CA ALA A 134 -14.78 -8.73 -18.45
C ALA A 134 -15.87 -9.26 -17.50
N GLN A 135 -15.46 -9.92 -16.44
CA GLN A 135 -16.33 -10.37 -15.36
C GLN A 135 -17.11 -9.22 -14.73
N ALA A 136 -16.43 -8.10 -14.44
CA ALA A 136 -17.06 -6.90 -13.93
C ALA A 136 -18.12 -6.36 -14.89
N LYS A 137 -17.96 -6.49 -16.20
CA LYS A 137 -18.93 -6.01 -17.17
C LYS A 137 -20.18 -6.89 -17.27
N ASN A 138 -20.05 -8.21 -17.10
CA ASN A 138 -21.11 -9.18 -17.44
C ASN A 138 -22.36 -9.17 -16.53
N HIS A 139 -22.20 -8.87 -15.23
CA HIS A 139 -23.29 -8.83 -14.24
C HIS A 139 -24.39 -7.76 -14.45
N GLY A 140 -24.10 -6.46 -14.68
CA GLY A 140 -22.83 -5.76 -14.90
C GLY A 140 -22.46 -4.68 -13.86
N ALA A 141 -21.22 -4.20 -13.90
CA ALA A 141 -20.56 -3.19 -13.05
C ALA A 141 -19.28 -2.70 -13.80
N ASN A 142 -18.49 -1.78 -13.23
CA ASN A 142 -17.24 -1.32 -13.86
C ASN A 142 -16.02 -1.65 -13.00
N TYR A 143 -15.02 -2.34 -13.56
CA TYR A 143 -13.73 -2.56 -12.90
C TYR A 143 -12.97 -1.24 -12.83
N ALA A 144 -12.36 -0.95 -11.67
CA ALA A 144 -11.80 0.35 -11.33
C ALA A 144 -12.79 1.54 -11.23
N SER A 145 -14.09 1.34 -10.95
CA SER A 145 -14.91 2.48 -10.49
C SER A 145 -14.61 2.81 -9.02
N LEU A 146 -14.54 4.10 -8.73
CA LEU A 146 -14.33 4.68 -7.39
C LEU A 146 -15.36 4.17 -6.38
N GLY A 147 -14.98 4.11 -5.10
CA GLY A 147 -15.84 3.66 -3.99
C GLY A 147 -16.10 2.15 -3.88
N ASN A 148 -15.62 1.30 -4.80
CA ASN A 148 -15.83 -0.16 -4.70
C ASN A 148 -14.88 -0.83 -3.71
N ILE A 149 -15.30 -1.92 -3.08
CA ILE A 149 -14.37 -2.87 -2.44
C ILE A 149 -14.01 -3.97 -3.45
N THR A 150 -12.73 -4.07 -3.80
CA THR A 150 -12.17 -5.13 -4.63
C THR A 150 -11.17 -5.92 -3.81
N SER A 151 -11.35 -7.23 -3.71
CA SER A 151 -10.52 -8.09 -2.85
C SER A 151 -10.27 -9.42 -3.51
N ALA A 152 -9.12 -10.02 -3.26
CA ALA A 152 -8.66 -11.22 -3.92
C ALA A 152 -7.74 -11.99 -2.98
N ILE A 153 -7.43 -13.23 -3.34
CA ILE A 153 -6.41 -14.01 -2.67
C ILE A 153 -5.29 -14.37 -3.65
N SER A 154 -4.21 -14.93 -3.14
CA SER A 154 -3.17 -15.52 -3.98
C SER A 154 -2.57 -16.68 -3.21
N LEU A 155 -2.63 -17.90 -3.76
CA LEU A 155 -1.90 -19.02 -3.19
C LEU A 155 -0.50 -19.05 -3.81
N THR A 156 0.51 -19.29 -2.99
CA THR A 156 1.88 -19.54 -3.44
C THR A 156 2.26 -20.95 -3.05
N ASN A 157 2.41 -21.81 -4.05
CA ASN A 157 2.92 -23.16 -3.87
C ASN A 157 4.44 -23.18 -4.15
N THR A 158 5.11 -24.22 -3.67
CA THR A 158 6.54 -24.44 -3.77
C THR A 158 6.82 -25.81 -4.40
N ASN A 159 6.75 -25.90 -5.74
CA ASN A 159 7.09 -27.13 -6.48
C ASN A 159 8.59 -27.46 -6.43
N THR A 160 9.01 -28.19 -5.40
CA THR A 160 9.00 -29.66 -5.49
C THR A 160 8.59 -30.19 -4.13
N THR A 161 8.12 -31.43 -4.11
CA THR A 161 8.07 -32.34 -2.95
C THR A 161 7.51 -33.65 -3.49
N ASN A 162 8.11 -34.79 -3.14
CA ASN A 162 7.40 -36.05 -3.30
C ASN A 162 6.37 -36.13 -2.17
N PHE A 163 5.08 -35.98 -2.50
CA PHE A 163 3.95 -36.05 -1.57
C PHE A 163 3.66 -37.48 -1.06
N ASN A 164 4.71 -38.26 -0.77
CA ASN A 164 4.61 -39.63 -0.24
C ASN A 164 4.35 -39.65 1.29
N SER A 165 4.11 -38.49 1.91
CA SER A 165 3.85 -38.34 3.34
C SER A 165 2.39 -37.96 3.58
N VAL A 166 1.71 -38.88 4.26
CA VAL A 166 0.26 -39.11 4.33
C VAL A 166 -0.58 -38.00 5.00
N ASN A 167 0.02 -36.96 5.59
CA ASN A 167 -0.68 -36.01 6.47
C ASN A 167 -0.51 -34.54 6.05
N THR A 168 -1.14 -34.13 4.94
CA THR A 168 -1.37 -32.70 4.64
C THR A 168 -2.74 -32.25 5.16
N SER A 169 -2.79 -31.78 6.41
CA SER A 169 -3.97 -31.10 6.94
C SER A 169 -3.92 -29.60 6.63
N ILE A 170 -5.09 -29.01 6.32
CA ILE A 170 -5.29 -27.57 6.16
C ILE A 170 -6.27 -27.12 7.25
N TRP A 171 -5.88 -26.17 8.09
CA TRP A 171 -6.78 -25.62 9.10
C TRP A 171 -6.53 -24.14 9.35
N MET A 172 -7.52 -23.45 9.90
CA MET A 172 -7.38 -22.06 10.30
C MET A 172 -6.99 -21.92 11.77
N ASP A 173 -5.98 -21.10 12.08
CA ASP A 173 -5.62 -20.75 13.45
C ASP A 173 -6.54 -19.66 14.05
N ALA A 174 -6.31 -19.25 15.30
CA ALA A 174 -7.08 -18.20 15.95
C ALA A 174 -6.92 -16.80 15.31
N ASN A 175 -5.91 -16.61 14.46
CA ASN A 175 -5.54 -15.34 13.80
C ASN A 175 -5.99 -15.28 12.33
N ASN A 176 -6.82 -16.23 11.89
CA ASN A 176 -7.32 -16.41 10.52
C ASN A 176 -6.29 -16.90 9.48
N ASN A 177 -5.18 -17.49 9.91
CA ASN A 177 -4.16 -18.07 9.02
C ASN A 177 -4.45 -19.51 8.63
N PHE A 178 -4.31 -19.86 7.34
CA PHE A 178 -4.48 -21.23 6.82
C PHE A 178 -3.20 -22.06 6.96
N GLN A 179 -3.01 -22.73 8.09
CA GLN A 179 -1.83 -23.56 8.35
C GLN A 179 -1.83 -24.85 7.53
N THR A 180 -0.64 -25.29 7.08
CA THR A 180 -0.41 -26.51 6.29
C THR A 180 0.90 -27.19 6.69
N VAL A 181 0.88 -28.45 7.13
CA VAL A 181 2.08 -29.18 7.61
C VAL A 181 3.21 -29.22 6.57
N LYS A 182 4.47 -29.13 7.02
CA LYS A 182 5.67 -29.27 6.18
C LYS A 182 5.96 -30.75 5.96
N THR A 183 6.36 -31.11 4.74
CA THR A 183 7.09 -32.36 4.48
C THR A 183 8.30 -32.05 3.57
N ASP A 184 9.41 -32.74 3.77
CA ASP A 184 10.71 -32.29 3.25
C ASP A 184 10.95 -32.60 1.75
N ASN A 185 11.19 -31.55 0.94
CA ASN A 185 12.21 -31.41 -0.14
C ASN A 185 11.86 -30.26 -1.10
N GLN A 186 12.62 -29.16 -1.13
CA GLN A 186 12.22 -27.87 -1.73
C GLN A 186 12.41 -27.67 -3.26
N SER A 187 11.48 -26.91 -3.87
CA SER A 187 11.66 -26.00 -5.05
C SER A 187 10.36 -25.15 -5.20
N GLN A 188 10.09 -24.39 -6.29
CA GLN A 188 9.04 -23.33 -6.36
C GLN A 188 7.95 -23.47 -7.45
N ASN A 189 6.67 -23.04 -7.21
CA ASN A 189 5.66 -22.65 -8.23
C ASN A 189 4.34 -22.07 -7.64
N THR A 190 4.02 -20.80 -7.93
CA THR A 190 2.83 -20.04 -7.46
C THR A 190 1.47 -20.42 -8.11
N ALA A 191 0.33 -20.12 -7.47
CA ALA A 191 -1.04 -20.36 -7.99
C ALA A 191 -2.14 -19.41 -7.41
N SER A 192 -2.43 -18.27 -8.06
CA SER A 192 -3.29 -17.19 -7.52
C SER A 192 -4.81 -17.28 -7.82
N VAL A 193 -5.68 -16.66 -7.00
CA VAL A 193 -7.16 -16.83 -7.03
C VAL A 193 -7.91 -15.53 -6.67
N PHE A 194 -8.79 -15.02 -7.53
CA PHE A 194 -9.32 -13.64 -7.42
C PHE A 194 -10.83 -13.54 -7.11
N TYR A 195 -11.23 -12.47 -6.43
CA TYR A 195 -12.63 -12.12 -6.12
C TYR A 195 -12.94 -10.65 -6.52
N ARG A 196 -14.22 -10.30 -6.51
CA ARG A 196 -14.69 -8.92 -6.49
C ARG A 196 -16.12 -8.76 -5.94
N GLU A 197 -16.37 -7.62 -5.27
CA GLU A 197 -17.69 -7.02 -5.03
C GLU A 197 -17.91 -5.71 -5.84
N ALA A 198 -19.17 -5.30 -6.04
CA ALA A 198 -19.57 -4.09 -6.76
C ALA A 198 -20.51 -3.22 -5.91
N ALA A 199 -20.59 -1.92 -6.22
CA ALA A 199 -21.36 -0.91 -5.47
C ALA A 199 -22.89 -1.14 -5.38
N ASP A 200 -23.42 -2.12 -6.11
CA ASP A 200 -24.82 -2.57 -6.10
C ASP A 200 -25.06 -3.83 -5.24
N GLY A 201 -24.00 -4.41 -4.66
CA GLY A 201 -24.04 -5.66 -3.87
C GLY A 201 -23.75 -6.94 -4.67
N THR A 202 -23.39 -6.85 -5.96
CA THR A 202 -23.16 -8.00 -6.85
C THR A 202 -21.70 -8.51 -6.79
N LYS A 203 -21.47 -9.83 -6.81
CA LYS A 203 -20.17 -10.47 -6.47
C LYS A 203 -19.73 -11.56 -7.46
N ARG A 204 -18.41 -11.66 -7.74
CA ARG A 204 -17.86 -12.41 -8.91
C ARG A 204 -16.41 -12.93 -8.66
N TYR A 205 -15.95 -13.92 -9.45
CA TYR A 205 -14.83 -14.83 -9.12
C TYR A 205 -13.93 -15.26 -10.29
N LEU A 206 -12.61 -15.37 -10.08
CA LEU A 206 -11.67 -15.88 -11.10
C LEU A 206 -10.58 -16.81 -10.55
N PHE A 207 -10.16 -17.75 -11.39
CA PHE A 207 -9.17 -18.80 -11.13
C PHE A 207 -8.01 -18.66 -12.14
N PHE A 208 -6.76 -18.92 -11.74
CA PHE A 208 -5.64 -19.04 -12.70
C PHE A 208 -4.72 -20.23 -12.40
N ASN A 209 -4.64 -21.13 -13.39
CA ASN A 209 -3.59 -22.13 -13.58
C ASN A 209 -3.20 -22.06 -15.06
N ASN A 210 -1.90 -22.14 -15.37
CA ASN A 210 -1.35 -22.07 -16.73
C ASN A 210 -1.94 -23.09 -17.73
N GLU A 211 -2.60 -24.16 -17.28
CA GLU A 211 -3.09 -25.24 -18.17
C GLU A 211 -4.62 -25.31 -18.32
N PHE A 212 -5.40 -24.47 -17.62
CA PHE A 212 -6.87 -24.48 -17.77
C PHE A 212 -7.34 -23.47 -18.81
N THR A 213 -7.51 -23.95 -20.03
CA THR A 213 -7.80 -23.17 -21.25
C THR A 213 -9.27 -22.77 -21.44
N SER A 214 -10.16 -22.94 -20.45
CA SER A 214 -11.58 -22.60 -20.58
C SER A 214 -12.25 -22.15 -19.28
N TRP A 215 -13.23 -21.25 -19.43
CA TRP A 215 -14.07 -20.71 -18.37
C TRP A 215 -15.21 -21.67 -18.00
N THR A 216 -15.48 -21.84 -16.70
CA THR A 216 -16.77 -22.30 -16.18
C THR A 216 -17.17 -21.50 -14.94
N ASN A 217 -18.46 -21.14 -14.85
CA ASN A 217 -19.02 -20.53 -13.64
C ASN A 217 -19.09 -21.57 -12.53
N LEU A 218 -18.45 -21.30 -11.39
CA LEU A 218 -18.65 -22.09 -10.15
C LEU A 218 -20.12 -22.03 -9.67
N TYR A 219 -20.82 -20.94 -10.01
CA TYR A 219 -22.24 -20.72 -9.69
C TYR A 219 -23.22 -21.62 -10.42
N ASP A 220 -22.97 -21.94 -11.69
CA ASP A 220 -23.96 -22.62 -12.54
C ASP A 220 -24.00 -24.13 -12.26
N SER A 221 -22.99 -24.63 -11.54
CA SER A 221 -22.87 -26.01 -11.09
C SER A 221 -22.25 -26.02 -9.69
N TYR A 222 -23.07 -25.88 -8.65
CA TYR A 222 -22.64 -26.12 -7.26
C TYR A 222 -21.96 -27.48 -7.17
N SER A 223 -20.62 -27.49 -7.11
CA SER A 223 -19.89 -28.73 -6.85
C SER A 223 -20.23 -29.18 -5.44
N ASN A 224 -20.41 -30.49 -5.25
CA ASN A 224 -20.73 -31.03 -3.94
C ASN A 224 -19.46 -30.94 -3.08
N ILE A 225 -19.30 -29.83 -2.35
CA ILE A 225 -18.40 -29.78 -1.21
C ILE A 225 -18.99 -30.70 -0.15
N TYR A 226 -18.19 -31.65 0.29
CA TYR A 226 -18.58 -32.61 1.31
C TYR A 226 -17.83 -32.30 2.60
N ALA A 227 -18.53 -32.43 3.72
CA ALA A 227 -17.93 -32.47 5.05
C ALA A 227 -18.19 -33.85 5.67
N ILE A 228 -17.37 -34.23 6.63
CA ILE A 228 -17.41 -35.57 7.23
C ILE A 228 -17.56 -35.44 8.75
N SER A 229 -18.39 -36.25 9.39
CA SER A 229 -18.56 -36.23 10.85
C SER A 229 -18.87 -37.59 11.45
N GLN A 230 -18.65 -37.77 12.75
CA GLN A 230 -19.19 -38.90 13.54
C GLN A 230 -20.65 -38.69 14.00
N SER A 231 -21.28 -37.55 13.69
CA SER A 231 -22.67 -37.22 14.03
C SER A 231 -23.40 -36.59 12.84
N PRO A 232 -24.71 -36.86 12.62
CA PRO A 232 -25.50 -36.18 11.59
C PRO A 232 -25.59 -34.66 11.76
N ASP A 233 -25.55 -34.18 13.01
CA ASP A 233 -25.98 -32.82 13.38
C ASP A 233 -24.84 -31.86 13.77
N ALA A 234 -23.59 -32.34 13.79
CA ALA A 234 -22.41 -31.57 14.17
C ALA A 234 -21.19 -32.03 13.38
N LEU A 235 -20.10 -31.24 13.35
CA LEU A 235 -18.80 -31.65 12.78
C LEU A 235 -17.79 -31.88 13.91
N VAL A 236 -17.49 -33.14 14.23
CA VAL A 236 -16.57 -33.53 15.33
C VAL A 236 -15.12 -33.60 14.83
N ARG A 237 -14.15 -33.22 15.66
CA ARG A 237 -12.79 -32.88 15.21
C ARG A 237 -11.61 -33.49 15.98
N ALA A 238 -11.79 -34.62 16.67
CA ALA A 238 -10.72 -35.36 17.35
C ALA A 238 -10.84 -36.87 17.16
N ASN A 239 -9.70 -37.55 17.00
CA ASN A 239 -9.53 -39.03 17.04
C ASN A 239 -10.51 -39.84 16.17
N ALA A 240 -10.81 -39.38 14.96
CA ALA A 240 -11.71 -40.09 14.04
C ALA A 240 -11.12 -41.38 13.44
N LEU A 241 -9.80 -41.57 13.52
CA LEU A 241 -9.07 -42.76 13.07
C LEU A 241 -8.25 -43.36 14.21
N THR A 242 -8.41 -44.66 14.44
CA THR A 242 -7.62 -45.45 15.40
C THR A 242 -6.63 -46.34 14.65
N PRO A 243 -5.30 -46.18 14.83
CA PRO A 243 -4.32 -47.05 14.18
C PRO A 243 -4.34 -48.46 14.78
N THR A 244 -4.26 -49.47 13.92
CA THR A 244 -4.18 -50.90 14.28
C THR A 244 -3.39 -51.67 13.22
N ASN A 245 -3.30 -52.99 13.35
CA ASN A 245 -2.82 -53.89 12.30
C ASN A 245 -3.92 -54.83 11.82
N ASP A 246 -3.89 -55.23 10.55
CA ASP A 246 -4.74 -56.29 10.01
C ASP A 246 -4.31 -57.70 10.49
N ALA A 247 -5.05 -58.73 10.10
CA ALA A 247 -4.74 -60.12 10.43
C ALA A 247 -3.41 -60.64 9.84
N ASN A 248 -2.79 -59.89 8.91
CA ASN A 248 -1.52 -60.21 8.27
C ASN A 248 -0.34 -59.35 8.83
N GLY A 249 -0.62 -58.43 9.77
CA GLY A 249 0.37 -57.53 10.37
C GLY A 249 0.61 -56.22 9.60
N ASN A 250 -0.19 -55.89 8.58
CA ASN A 250 -0.09 -54.62 7.86
C ASN A 250 -0.78 -53.48 8.64
N PRO A 251 -0.26 -52.25 8.60
CA PRO A 251 -0.89 -51.11 9.28
C PRO A 251 -2.21 -50.70 8.61
N VAL A 252 -3.27 -50.61 9.41
CA VAL A 252 -4.64 -50.24 9.00
C VAL A 252 -5.22 -49.22 9.99
N TYR A 253 -6.09 -48.33 9.52
CA TYR A 253 -6.77 -47.35 10.38
C TYR A 253 -8.25 -47.70 10.49
N VAL A 254 -8.77 -47.80 11.71
CA VAL A 254 -10.20 -48.06 11.96
C VAL A 254 -10.94 -46.73 12.09
N LEU A 255 -12.05 -46.60 11.35
CA LEU A 255 -12.91 -45.44 11.31
C LEU A 255 -14.32 -45.77 11.87
N GLU A 256 -14.72 -45.08 12.93
CA GLU A 256 -16.04 -45.25 13.56
C GLU A 256 -17.13 -44.42 12.86
N ARG A 257 -18.12 -45.12 12.27
CA ARG A 257 -19.39 -44.62 11.69
C ARG A 257 -19.46 -43.12 11.32
N PRO A 258 -18.69 -42.69 10.31
CA PRO A 258 -18.82 -41.36 9.71
C PRO A 258 -20.13 -41.19 8.94
N TYR A 259 -20.54 -39.92 8.82
CA TYR A 259 -21.62 -39.39 8.03
C TYR A 259 -21.03 -38.50 6.95
N LEU A 260 -21.41 -38.74 5.70
CA LEU A 260 -21.12 -37.84 4.60
C LEU A 260 -22.18 -36.73 4.59
N LEU A 261 -21.75 -35.50 4.86
CA LEU A 261 -22.61 -34.32 4.89
C LEU A 261 -22.41 -33.54 3.59
N ARG A 262 -23.48 -33.33 2.84
CA ARG A 262 -23.47 -32.38 1.72
C ARG A 262 -23.56 -30.98 2.30
N VAL A 263 -22.72 -30.08 1.81
CA VAL A 263 -22.61 -28.74 2.37
C VAL A 263 -23.17 -27.71 1.38
N THR A 264 -24.04 -26.81 1.86
CA THR A 264 -24.63 -25.74 1.04
C THR A 264 -24.61 -24.40 1.78
N LEU A 265 -24.52 -23.29 1.04
CA LEU A 265 -24.68 -21.96 1.61
C LEU A 265 -26.17 -21.57 1.57
N ASP A 266 -26.66 -20.84 2.58
CA ASP A 266 -27.95 -20.18 2.49
C ASP A 266 -27.97 -19.19 1.29
N GLN A 267 -28.84 -19.49 0.33
CA GLN A 267 -28.96 -18.76 -0.94
C GLN A 267 -29.76 -17.45 -0.81
N ASN A 268 -30.24 -17.12 0.39
CA ASN A 268 -31.00 -15.91 0.65
C ASN A 268 -30.32 -14.62 0.10
N SER A 269 -31.13 -13.72 -0.45
CA SER A 269 -30.65 -12.46 -1.03
C SER A 269 -29.95 -11.56 -0.01
N GLN A 270 -30.27 -11.72 1.27
CA GLN A 270 -29.70 -10.98 2.40
C GLN A 270 -28.30 -11.48 2.84
N THR A 271 -27.79 -12.60 2.30
CA THR A 271 -26.49 -13.18 2.73
C THR A 271 -25.31 -12.21 2.49
N PRO A 272 -24.59 -11.78 3.55
CA PRO A 272 -23.65 -10.64 3.50
C PRO A 272 -22.51 -10.73 2.47
N ALA A 273 -21.97 -9.56 2.12
CA ALA A 273 -20.70 -9.30 1.41
C ALA A 273 -19.68 -10.46 1.56
N VAL A 274 -19.07 -10.50 2.74
CA VAL A 274 -18.00 -11.38 3.18
C VAL A 274 -18.38 -12.87 3.15
N VAL A 275 -19.62 -13.24 3.46
CA VAL A 275 -20.04 -14.66 3.51
C VAL A 275 -20.00 -15.29 2.12
N LYS A 276 -20.52 -14.59 1.11
CA LYS A 276 -20.40 -15.06 -0.28
C LYS A 276 -18.94 -15.07 -0.72
N TYR A 277 -18.09 -14.11 -0.34
CA TYR A 277 -16.65 -14.18 -0.65
C TYR A 277 -15.96 -15.41 -0.03
N ASN A 278 -16.16 -15.63 1.27
CA ASN A 278 -15.57 -16.73 2.01
C ASN A 278 -15.94 -18.08 1.36
N ARG A 279 -17.20 -18.25 0.92
CA ARG A 279 -17.67 -19.46 0.21
C ARG A 279 -16.68 -19.88 -0.88
N ASP A 280 -16.32 -18.96 -1.77
CA ASP A 280 -15.51 -19.30 -2.95
C ASP A 280 -14.02 -19.37 -2.64
N VAL A 281 -13.56 -18.69 -1.57
CA VAL A 281 -12.24 -18.99 -0.98
C VAL A 281 -12.21 -20.45 -0.51
N VAL A 282 -13.24 -20.93 0.20
CA VAL A 282 -13.36 -22.35 0.61
C VAL A 282 -13.48 -23.28 -0.58
N GLU A 283 -14.35 -22.99 -1.55
CA GLU A 283 -14.50 -23.86 -2.74
C GLU A 283 -13.20 -23.95 -3.53
N THR A 284 -12.46 -22.85 -3.64
CA THR A 284 -11.16 -22.85 -4.28
C THR A 284 -10.13 -23.66 -3.50
N LEU A 285 -10.05 -23.49 -2.18
CA LEU A 285 -9.16 -24.27 -1.33
C LEU A 285 -9.52 -25.77 -1.35
N TRP A 286 -10.81 -26.11 -1.37
CA TRP A 286 -11.31 -27.48 -1.56
C TRP A 286 -10.81 -28.07 -2.88
N ARG A 287 -11.06 -27.40 -4.01
CA ARG A 287 -10.62 -27.84 -5.34
C ARG A 287 -9.08 -27.95 -5.45
N TRP A 288 -8.35 -27.00 -4.86
CA TRP A 288 -6.89 -27.03 -4.77
C TRP A 288 -6.38 -28.21 -3.92
N THR A 289 -7.13 -28.61 -2.90
CA THR A 289 -6.80 -29.76 -2.05
C THR A 289 -7.09 -31.08 -2.76
N LEU A 290 -8.19 -31.16 -3.53
CA LEU A 290 -8.48 -32.36 -4.34
C LEU A 290 -7.45 -32.60 -5.46
N ALA A 291 -6.71 -31.57 -5.89
CA ALA A 291 -5.61 -31.69 -6.84
C ALA A 291 -4.31 -32.27 -6.22
N LYS A 292 -4.31 -32.65 -4.93
CA LYS A 292 -3.13 -33.24 -4.26
C LYS A 292 -2.93 -34.70 -4.67
N PRO A 293 -1.67 -35.19 -4.80
CA PRO A 293 -1.38 -36.56 -5.23
C PRO A 293 -2.05 -37.67 -4.41
N VAL A 294 -2.33 -37.42 -3.12
CA VAL A 294 -3.04 -38.36 -2.24
C VAL A 294 -4.40 -38.81 -2.80
N PHE A 295 -5.13 -37.93 -3.49
CA PHE A 295 -6.43 -38.26 -4.10
C PHE A 295 -6.32 -38.96 -5.46
N SER A 296 -5.10 -39.03 -6.03
CA SER A 296 -4.79 -39.81 -7.23
C SER A 296 -4.19 -41.19 -6.94
N GLN A 297 -3.91 -41.49 -5.66
CA GLN A 297 -3.24 -42.71 -5.19
C GLN A 297 -4.04 -43.47 -4.13
N ILE A 298 -5.34 -43.21 -4.02
CA ILE A 298 -6.23 -43.95 -3.11
C ILE A 298 -6.28 -45.41 -3.57
N VAL A 299 -6.03 -46.35 -2.66
CA VAL A 299 -6.22 -47.79 -2.93
C VAL A 299 -7.15 -48.45 -1.92
N ASP A 300 -7.95 -49.40 -2.42
CA ASP A 300 -8.82 -50.24 -1.59
C ASP A 300 -8.02 -51.22 -0.72
N VAL A 301 -8.71 -51.92 0.18
CA VAL A 301 -8.12 -52.94 1.07
C VAL A 301 -7.52 -54.16 0.33
N SER A 302 -7.76 -54.29 -0.98
CA SER A 302 -7.17 -55.31 -1.86
C SER A 302 -6.00 -54.75 -2.70
N GLY A 303 -5.66 -53.47 -2.55
CA GLY A 303 -4.59 -52.78 -3.29
C GLY A 303 -4.99 -52.20 -4.64
N ASN A 304 -6.27 -52.22 -5.03
CA ASN A 304 -6.73 -51.65 -6.31
C ASN A 304 -6.90 -50.14 -6.21
N ALA A 305 -6.53 -49.40 -7.26
CA ALA A 305 -6.75 -47.95 -7.31
C ALA A 305 -8.24 -47.59 -7.30
N GLN A 306 -8.60 -46.58 -6.51
CA GLN A 306 -9.94 -46.02 -6.37
C GLN A 306 -9.96 -44.53 -6.72
N THR A 307 -11.09 -44.06 -7.25
CA THR A 307 -11.38 -42.62 -7.36
C THR A 307 -11.82 -42.05 -6.01
N LEU A 308 -11.77 -40.72 -5.87
CA LEU A 308 -12.36 -40.02 -4.72
C LEU A 308 -13.85 -40.35 -4.54
N GLU A 309 -14.61 -40.46 -5.64
CA GLU A 309 -16.04 -40.77 -5.59
C GLU A 309 -16.28 -42.16 -5.00
N GLN A 310 -15.56 -43.18 -5.49
CA GLN A 310 -15.62 -44.55 -4.96
C GLN A 310 -15.20 -44.61 -3.48
N PHE A 311 -14.24 -43.79 -3.07
CA PHE A 311 -13.82 -43.69 -1.67
C PHE A 311 -14.89 -43.04 -0.76
N LEU A 312 -15.55 -41.98 -1.24
CA LEU A 312 -16.65 -41.34 -0.53
C LEU A 312 -17.88 -42.25 -0.43
N GLU A 313 -18.20 -43.00 -1.49
CA GLU A 313 -19.24 -44.05 -1.47
C GLU A 313 -18.91 -45.18 -0.49
N PHE A 314 -17.65 -45.64 -0.48
CA PHE A 314 -17.17 -46.65 0.47
C PHE A 314 -17.33 -46.21 1.92
N ILE A 315 -17.05 -44.94 2.23
CA ILE A 315 -17.27 -44.36 3.56
C ILE A 315 -18.77 -44.22 3.87
N ALA A 316 -19.57 -43.75 2.91
CA ALA A 316 -20.99 -43.46 3.13
C ALA A 316 -21.88 -44.71 3.22
N ASN A 317 -21.44 -45.86 2.69
CA ASN A 317 -22.27 -47.06 2.65
C ASN A 317 -22.44 -47.73 4.04
N PRO A 318 -23.67 -47.78 4.60
CA PRO A 318 -23.90 -48.37 5.92
C PRO A 318 -23.61 -49.88 6.00
N THR A 319 -23.56 -50.62 4.88
CA THR A 319 -23.26 -52.06 4.90
C THR A 319 -21.78 -52.37 5.16
N ASN A 320 -20.90 -51.36 5.07
CA ASN A 320 -19.46 -51.53 5.30
C ASN A 320 -19.09 -51.51 6.79
N TYR A 321 -20.04 -51.23 7.68
CA TYR A 321 -19.83 -51.17 9.12
C TYR A 321 -20.28 -52.45 9.80
N ILE A 322 -19.38 -53.04 10.60
CA ILE A 322 -19.70 -54.22 11.39
C ILE A 322 -20.73 -53.84 12.46
N THR A 323 -21.88 -54.52 12.45
CA THR A 323 -22.88 -54.46 13.52
C THR A 323 -22.55 -55.50 14.57
N ASP A 324 -21.54 -55.23 15.39
CA ASP A 324 -21.19 -56.10 16.51
C ASP A 324 -22.32 -56.10 17.54
N LEU A 325 -22.94 -57.26 17.73
CA LEU A 325 -23.89 -57.51 18.81
C LEU A 325 -23.43 -58.63 19.76
N ASN A 326 -22.39 -59.40 19.42
CA ASN A 326 -21.89 -60.52 20.24
C ASN A 326 -20.41 -60.89 19.96
N ASN A 327 -19.44 -60.07 20.38
CA ASN A 327 -18.22 -60.57 21.07
C ASN A 327 -17.29 -59.45 21.57
N THR A 328 -16.45 -59.81 22.54
CA THR A 328 -15.62 -58.87 23.32
C THR A 328 -14.30 -58.48 22.63
N THR A 329 -14.37 -57.61 21.63
CA THR A 329 -13.35 -56.57 21.31
C THR A 329 -13.98 -55.62 20.28
N ILE A 330 -14.62 -54.56 20.76
CA ILE A 330 -15.54 -53.71 20.00
C ILE A 330 -14.81 -52.97 18.88
N PHE A 331 -15.15 -53.25 17.63
CA PHE A 331 -14.85 -52.35 16.50
C PHE A 331 -16.05 -52.28 15.54
N SER A 332 -17.06 -51.49 15.93
CA SER A 332 -18.14 -51.06 15.03
C SER A 332 -17.65 -49.98 14.05
N GLY A 333 -16.66 -50.32 13.23
CA GLY A 333 -15.97 -49.41 12.33
C GLY A 333 -15.60 -50.05 10.99
N VAL A 334 -15.06 -49.25 10.08
CA VAL A 334 -14.53 -49.67 8.77
C VAL A 334 -13.01 -49.54 8.76
N GLY A 335 -12.31 -50.52 8.19
CA GLY A 335 -10.85 -50.49 8.02
C GLY A 335 -10.43 -49.72 6.78
N LEU A 336 -9.48 -48.80 6.93
CA LEU A 336 -8.89 -47.99 5.86
C LEU A 336 -7.42 -48.34 5.63
N THR A 337 -7.01 -48.40 4.36
CA THR A 337 -5.58 -48.43 4.01
C THR A 337 -4.88 -47.13 4.42
N PRO A 338 -3.54 -47.09 4.54
CA PRO A 338 -2.82 -45.85 4.81
C PRO A 338 -3.11 -44.72 3.81
N THR A 339 -3.38 -45.04 2.53
CA THR A 339 -3.73 -44.05 1.49
C THR A 339 -5.16 -43.50 1.67
N GLN A 340 -6.12 -44.36 2.03
CA GLN A 340 -7.48 -43.96 2.36
C GLN A 340 -7.52 -43.12 3.64
N ALA A 341 -6.77 -43.49 4.67
CA ALA A 341 -6.61 -42.72 5.91
C ALA A 341 -6.00 -41.32 5.64
N ALA A 342 -5.03 -41.22 4.72
CA ALA A 342 -4.45 -39.96 4.26
C ALA A 342 -5.50 -39.02 3.66
N ALA A 343 -6.27 -39.55 2.70
CA ALA A 343 -7.34 -38.82 2.02
C ALA A 343 -8.42 -38.37 3.03
N TYR A 344 -8.81 -39.26 3.94
CA TYR A 344 -9.77 -38.98 5.01
C TYR A 344 -9.34 -37.83 5.93
N ASN A 345 -8.12 -37.87 6.45
CA ASN A 345 -7.57 -36.81 7.31
C ASN A 345 -7.48 -35.46 6.57
N THR A 346 -7.12 -35.50 5.29
CA THR A 346 -7.07 -34.30 4.44
C THR A 346 -8.47 -33.69 4.26
N LEU A 347 -9.49 -34.51 4.00
CA LEU A 347 -10.90 -34.05 3.89
C LEU A 347 -11.42 -33.50 5.23
N LEU A 348 -11.19 -34.20 6.35
CA LEU A 348 -11.57 -33.75 7.71
C LEU A 348 -10.97 -32.39 8.07
N SER A 349 -9.78 -32.07 7.56
CA SER A 349 -9.12 -30.81 7.87
C SER A 349 -9.96 -29.59 7.42
N ILE A 350 -10.66 -29.71 6.28
CA ILE A 350 -11.45 -28.62 5.68
C ILE A 350 -12.79 -28.38 6.42
N ASN A 351 -13.28 -29.33 7.23
CA ASN A 351 -14.54 -29.20 7.97
C ASN A 351 -14.71 -27.86 8.73
N GLN A 352 -13.67 -27.39 9.45
CA GLN A 352 -13.75 -26.13 10.18
C GLN A 352 -13.72 -24.91 9.26
N VAL A 353 -12.98 -24.98 8.15
CA VAL A 353 -12.92 -23.91 7.15
C VAL A 353 -14.31 -23.69 6.54
N VAL A 354 -15.07 -24.78 6.34
CA VAL A 354 -16.47 -24.77 5.93
C VAL A 354 -17.39 -24.14 6.99
N ILE A 355 -17.24 -24.48 8.27
CA ILE A 355 -17.99 -23.84 9.38
C ILE A 355 -17.71 -22.34 9.44
N ASP A 356 -16.43 -21.97 9.45
CA ASP A 356 -15.96 -20.58 9.62
C ASP A 356 -16.37 -19.66 8.45
N ALA A 357 -16.61 -20.26 7.27
CA ALA A 357 -17.16 -19.58 6.10
C ALA A 357 -18.69 -19.41 6.10
N GLY A 358 -19.40 -20.05 7.04
CA GLY A 358 -20.85 -19.90 7.21
C GLY A 358 -21.72 -20.82 6.35
N TYR A 359 -21.19 -21.97 5.94
CA TYR A 359 -21.98 -23.00 5.29
C TYR A 359 -22.93 -23.72 6.28
N ILE A 360 -23.93 -24.41 5.73
CA ILE A 360 -24.91 -25.24 6.41
C ILE A 360 -24.69 -26.70 5.96
N ALA A 361 -24.79 -27.65 6.90
CA ALA A 361 -24.71 -29.07 6.59
C ALA A 361 -26.09 -29.67 6.33
N THR A 362 -26.12 -30.64 5.43
CA THR A 362 -27.29 -31.45 5.12
C THR A 362 -26.87 -32.91 5.09
N SER A 363 -27.51 -33.75 5.89
CA SER A 363 -27.20 -35.18 5.91
C SER A 363 -27.68 -35.86 4.62
N ALA A 364 -26.79 -36.63 3.98
CA ALA A 364 -27.05 -37.24 2.68
C ALA A 364 -27.50 -38.72 2.75
N ASN A 365 -27.80 -39.23 3.95
CA ASN A 365 -28.09 -40.65 4.16
C ASN A 365 -29.47 -41.07 3.60
N THR A 366 -29.50 -41.46 2.33
CA THR A 366 -30.61 -42.17 1.71
C THR A 366 -30.64 -43.64 2.12
N SER A 367 -31.08 -43.95 3.35
CA SER A 367 -31.41 -45.33 3.74
C SER A 367 -32.88 -45.64 3.47
N THR A 368 -33.18 -46.17 2.29
CA THR A 368 -34.46 -46.86 2.04
C THR A 368 -34.47 -48.22 2.72
N LEU A 369 -34.63 -48.24 4.05
CA LEU A 369 -34.96 -49.46 4.80
C LEU A 369 -36.48 -49.52 5.04
N GLY A 370 -37.22 -49.83 3.96
CA GLY A 370 -38.67 -50.06 3.99
C GLY A 370 -39.56 -48.81 4.02
N ASN A 371 -40.13 -48.45 2.86
CA ASN A 371 -41.34 -47.63 2.66
C ASN A 371 -41.55 -46.33 3.46
N GLN A 372 -40.51 -45.74 4.07
CA GLN A 372 -40.57 -44.36 4.59
C GLN A 372 -39.44 -43.51 4.01
N SER A 373 -39.84 -42.37 3.43
CA SER A 373 -38.94 -41.36 2.91
C SER A 373 -38.31 -40.60 4.07
N ILE A 374 -37.01 -40.80 4.31
CA ILE A 374 -36.29 -40.06 5.34
C ILE A 374 -36.21 -38.58 4.93
N SER A 375 -36.73 -37.71 5.78
CA SER A 375 -36.67 -36.27 5.60
C SER A 375 -35.23 -35.78 5.66
N THR A 376 -34.81 -35.03 4.64
CA THR A 376 -33.53 -34.31 4.60
C THR A 376 -33.39 -33.40 5.84
N ILE A 377 -32.47 -33.74 6.75
CA ILE A 377 -32.21 -32.91 7.94
C ILE A 377 -31.17 -31.85 7.54
N THR A 378 -31.58 -30.57 7.62
CA THR A 378 -30.72 -29.41 7.41
C THR A 378 -30.36 -28.82 8.76
N THR A 379 -29.07 -28.82 9.11
CA THR A 379 -28.57 -28.29 10.39
C THR A 379 -27.65 -27.10 10.19
N ASN A 380 -27.99 -25.99 10.85
CA ASN A 380 -27.13 -24.81 10.90
C ASN A 380 -25.85 -25.16 11.67
N LEU A 381 -24.71 -25.17 10.98
CA LEU A 381 -23.41 -25.38 11.60
C LEU A 381 -23.08 -24.17 12.49
N THR A 382 -23.11 -24.36 13.80
CA THR A 382 -22.81 -23.28 14.74
C THR A 382 -21.31 -23.03 14.84
N SER A 383 -20.85 -21.92 14.25
CA SER A 383 -19.62 -21.27 14.73
C SER A 383 -19.82 -20.85 16.20
N PRO A 384 -18.83 -21.02 17.09
CA PRO A 384 -18.90 -20.55 18.49
C PRO A 384 -19.19 -19.05 18.62
N ASN A 385 -18.95 -18.26 17.57
CA ASN A 385 -19.32 -16.86 17.48
C ASN A 385 -20.01 -16.60 16.13
N GLN A 386 -21.17 -15.93 16.13
CA GLN A 386 -21.95 -15.63 14.91
C GLN A 386 -21.27 -14.65 13.92
N SER A 387 -20.06 -14.18 14.23
CA SER A 387 -19.21 -13.43 13.30
C SER A 387 -18.43 -14.40 12.42
N TYR A 388 -18.87 -14.57 11.16
CA TYR A 388 -18.09 -15.28 10.15
C TYR A 388 -16.69 -14.68 10.02
N ARG A 389 -15.67 -15.53 9.83
CA ARG A 389 -14.29 -15.07 9.74
C ARG A 389 -14.06 -14.24 8.47
N ASN A 390 -13.02 -13.40 8.46
CA ASN A 390 -12.64 -12.63 7.28
C ASN A 390 -11.50 -13.35 6.53
N PHE A 391 -11.78 -13.94 5.36
CA PHE A 391 -10.77 -14.64 4.54
C PHE A 391 -10.03 -13.72 3.55
N GLY A 392 -9.54 -12.58 4.04
CA GLY A 392 -8.79 -11.61 3.21
C GLY A 392 -9.65 -10.62 2.43
N TYR A 393 -10.86 -10.34 2.91
CA TYR A 393 -11.77 -9.31 2.41
C TYR A 393 -11.25 -7.92 2.83
N GLY A 394 -11.21 -7.00 1.88
CA GLY A 394 -10.71 -5.65 2.07
C GLY A 394 -11.66 -4.77 2.87
N GLU A 395 -11.15 -4.15 3.94
CA GLU A 395 -11.95 -3.33 4.85
C GLU A 395 -12.11 -1.87 4.39
N SER A 396 -11.59 -1.52 3.21
CA SER A 396 -11.57 -0.15 2.69
C SER A 396 -11.84 -0.10 1.19
N THR A 397 -12.49 0.97 0.74
CA THR A 397 -12.79 1.21 -0.68
C THR A 397 -11.52 1.42 -1.49
N SER A 398 -11.57 1.01 -2.76
CA SER A 398 -10.56 1.24 -3.78
C SER A 398 -10.90 2.51 -4.54
N GLU A 399 -10.06 3.53 -4.41
CA GLU A 399 -10.20 4.82 -5.09
C GLU A 399 -9.15 4.94 -6.20
N ALA A 400 -9.27 4.06 -7.19
CA ALA A 400 -8.36 3.96 -8.33
C ALA A 400 -8.57 5.10 -9.34
N ILE A 401 -7.71 6.12 -9.28
CA ILE A 401 -7.64 7.21 -10.26
C ILE A 401 -6.84 6.73 -11.47
N VAL A 402 -7.54 6.46 -12.56
CA VAL A 402 -7.01 6.18 -13.89
C VAL A 402 -7.07 7.42 -14.78
N THR A 403 -8.17 8.19 -14.71
CA THR A 403 -8.44 9.31 -15.62
C THR A 403 -8.23 10.67 -14.96
N PHE A 404 -7.97 11.69 -15.78
CA PHE A 404 -7.89 13.08 -15.33
C PHE A 404 -9.20 13.57 -14.69
N GLU A 405 -10.35 13.11 -15.19
CA GLU A 405 -11.67 13.43 -14.63
C GLU A 405 -11.86 12.86 -13.21
N GLN A 406 -11.47 11.61 -12.98
CA GLN A 406 -11.46 11.02 -11.62
C GLN A 406 -10.57 11.83 -10.67
N ALA A 407 -9.44 12.35 -11.15
CA ALA A 407 -8.56 13.21 -10.34
C ALA A 407 -9.21 14.57 -9.98
N TRP A 408 -10.16 15.08 -10.78
CA TRP A 408 -10.88 16.33 -10.48
C TRP A 408 -11.88 16.20 -9.33
N LEU A 409 -12.38 14.98 -9.05
CA LEU A 409 -13.26 14.72 -7.90
C LEU A 409 -12.55 15.00 -6.56
N TYR A 410 -11.22 14.82 -6.53
CA TYR A 410 -10.35 15.19 -5.40
C TYR A 410 -9.87 16.66 -5.47
N GLY A 411 -10.40 17.44 -6.40
CA GLY A 411 -10.14 18.87 -6.57
C GLY A 411 -8.94 19.22 -7.45
N PRO A 412 -8.78 20.52 -7.78
CA PRO A 412 -7.85 20.98 -8.81
C PRO A 412 -6.37 20.70 -8.50
N PHE A 413 -6.00 20.57 -7.23
CA PHE A 413 -4.63 20.21 -6.85
C PHE A 413 -4.29 18.76 -7.23
N TYR A 414 -5.24 17.84 -7.04
CA TYR A 414 -5.08 16.43 -7.40
C TYR A 414 -5.02 16.29 -8.91
N ALA A 415 -5.95 16.89 -9.65
CA ALA A 415 -5.95 16.86 -11.11
C ALA A 415 -4.71 17.54 -11.75
N LEU A 416 -4.37 18.77 -11.36
CA LEU A 416 -3.36 19.57 -12.07
C LEU A 416 -1.92 19.33 -11.62
N ILE A 417 -1.71 18.78 -10.42
CA ILE A 417 -0.37 18.64 -9.82
C ILE A 417 -0.06 17.20 -9.43
N ILE A 418 -0.92 16.51 -8.67
CA ILE A 418 -0.60 15.14 -8.20
C ILE A 418 -0.73 14.13 -9.33
N TYR A 419 -1.86 14.10 -10.06
CA TYR A 419 -2.13 13.15 -11.13
C TYR A 419 -1.03 13.10 -12.21
N PRO A 420 -0.61 14.21 -12.87
CA PRO A 420 0.47 14.14 -13.86
C PRO A 420 1.80 13.70 -13.25
N PHE A 421 2.06 14.03 -11.98
CA PHE A 421 3.26 13.60 -11.27
C PHE A 421 3.24 12.09 -10.97
N ALA A 422 2.07 11.55 -10.63
CA ALA A 422 1.85 10.13 -10.39
C ALA A 422 1.95 9.31 -11.68
N GLN A 423 1.36 9.78 -12.78
CA GLN A 423 1.49 9.16 -14.12
C GLN A 423 2.97 9.08 -14.55
N VAL A 424 3.73 10.18 -14.41
CA VAL A 424 5.17 10.20 -14.71
C VAL A 424 5.94 9.24 -13.81
N THR A 425 5.62 9.19 -12.51
CA THR A 425 6.28 8.30 -11.54
C THR A 425 6.00 6.83 -11.84
N ALA A 426 4.74 6.46 -12.07
CA ALA A 426 4.35 5.10 -12.42
C ALA A 426 4.94 4.65 -13.77
N ALA A 427 5.02 5.54 -14.76
CA ALA A 427 5.73 5.28 -16.02
C ALA A 427 7.23 4.98 -15.77
N ILE A 428 7.92 5.81 -14.99
CA ILE A 428 9.34 5.60 -14.63
C ILE A 428 9.53 4.28 -13.87
N THR A 429 8.71 3.99 -12.87
CA THR A 429 8.75 2.72 -12.11
C THR A 429 8.52 1.51 -13.02
N SER A 430 7.57 1.60 -13.95
CA SER A 430 7.29 0.50 -14.90
C SER A 430 8.45 0.25 -15.88
N ALA A 431 9.22 1.28 -16.25
CA ALA A 431 10.32 1.18 -17.20
C ALA A 431 11.64 0.70 -16.56
N ILE A 432 11.90 1.05 -15.31
CA ILE A 432 13.11 0.64 -14.57
C ILE A 432 13.00 -0.82 -14.07
N GLY A 433 11.78 -1.28 -13.83
CA GLY A 433 11.50 -2.61 -13.27
C GLY A 433 10.91 -2.53 -11.86
N GLN A 434 10.07 -3.50 -11.53
CA GLN A 434 9.21 -3.48 -10.35
C GLN A 434 9.84 -4.13 -9.10
N SER A 435 11.16 -4.37 -9.11
CA SER A 435 11.88 -4.81 -7.91
C SER A 435 12.01 -3.65 -6.91
N GLY A 436 12.24 -3.96 -5.63
CA GLY A 436 12.42 -2.94 -4.60
C GLY A 436 13.51 -1.92 -4.95
N TRP A 437 14.65 -2.40 -5.48
CA TRP A 437 15.74 -1.53 -5.97
C TRP A 437 15.33 -0.70 -7.19
N GLY A 438 14.52 -1.25 -8.09
CA GLY A 438 13.94 -0.50 -9.21
C GLY A 438 13.01 0.63 -8.74
N VAL A 439 12.18 0.37 -7.71
CA VAL A 439 11.34 1.40 -7.06
C VAL A 439 12.19 2.48 -6.40
N VAL A 440 13.26 2.14 -5.67
CA VAL A 440 14.16 3.16 -5.10
C VAL A 440 14.84 3.99 -6.20
N LEU A 441 15.30 3.36 -7.28
CA LEU A 441 15.90 4.09 -8.40
C LEU A 441 14.88 5.00 -9.10
N ALA A 442 13.63 4.57 -9.23
CA ALA A 442 12.53 5.39 -9.73
C ALA A 442 12.26 6.61 -8.82
N ILE A 443 12.20 6.40 -7.49
CA ILE A 443 12.07 7.50 -6.52
C ILE A 443 13.26 8.46 -6.64
N ILE A 444 14.50 7.96 -6.72
CA ILE A 444 15.70 8.79 -6.92
C ILE A 444 15.56 9.65 -8.19
N LEU A 445 15.19 9.05 -9.31
CA LEU A 445 15.10 9.74 -10.60
C LEU A 445 13.99 10.80 -10.59
N VAL A 446 12.80 10.48 -10.07
CA VAL A 446 11.68 11.41 -9.90
C VAL A 446 12.05 12.59 -8.97
N VAL A 447 12.76 12.32 -7.88
CA VAL A 447 13.23 13.36 -6.95
C VAL A 447 14.27 14.26 -7.60
N LEU A 448 15.27 13.70 -8.28
CA LEU A 448 16.31 14.50 -8.92
C LEU A 448 15.74 15.37 -10.05
N LEU A 449 14.86 14.82 -10.90
CA LEU A 449 14.20 15.59 -11.97
C LEU A 449 13.34 16.72 -11.40
N SER A 450 12.46 16.43 -10.44
CA SER A 450 11.57 17.44 -9.84
C SER A 450 12.37 18.52 -9.09
N ARG A 451 13.44 18.15 -8.38
CA ARG A 451 14.34 19.09 -7.70
C ARG A 451 15.15 19.95 -8.67
N LEU A 452 15.57 19.39 -9.80
CA LEU A 452 16.26 20.12 -10.87
C LEU A 452 15.33 21.18 -11.50
N VAL A 453 14.08 20.83 -11.81
CA VAL A 453 13.07 21.79 -12.29
C VAL A 453 12.82 22.89 -11.26
N VAL A 454 12.60 22.53 -9.98
CA VAL A 454 12.47 23.52 -8.89
C VAL A 454 13.70 24.43 -8.80
N PHE A 455 14.91 23.87 -8.89
CA PHE A 455 16.15 24.64 -8.82
C PHE A 455 16.22 25.70 -9.93
N PHE A 456 15.92 25.35 -11.17
CA PHE A 456 15.90 26.32 -12.29
C PHE A 456 14.79 27.36 -12.17
N LEU A 457 13.61 27.02 -11.63
CA LEU A 457 12.54 27.99 -11.38
C LEU A 457 12.83 28.92 -10.18
N THR A 458 13.58 28.43 -9.20
CA THR A 458 13.77 29.10 -7.89
C THR A 458 15.18 29.62 -7.65
N TYR A 459 16.13 29.48 -8.58
CA TYR A 459 17.54 29.86 -8.41
C TYR A 459 17.72 31.26 -7.80
N ARG A 460 16.91 32.24 -8.23
CA ARG A 460 16.93 33.61 -7.68
C ARG A 460 16.59 33.66 -6.18
N GLY A 461 15.60 32.88 -5.76
CA GLY A 461 15.22 32.72 -4.35
C GLY A 461 16.29 31.98 -3.56
N ILE A 462 16.93 30.96 -4.14
CA ILE A 462 18.02 30.20 -3.51
C ILE A 462 19.23 31.11 -3.24
N PHE A 463 19.77 31.76 -4.29
CA PHE A 463 20.89 32.70 -4.14
C PHE A 463 20.53 33.92 -3.29
N GLY A 464 19.30 34.44 -3.42
CA GLY A 464 18.80 35.55 -2.60
C GLY A 464 18.73 35.20 -1.10
N THR A 465 18.25 34.00 -0.76
CA THR A 465 18.16 33.51 0.62
C THR A 465 19.55 33.30 1.23
N GLN A 466 20.54 32.82 0.47
CA GLN A 466 21.93 32.76 0.94
C GLN A 466 22.50 34.15 1.23
N ARG A 467 22.30 35.12 0.33
CA ARG A 467 22.73 36.52 0.56
C ARG A 467 21.99 37.16 1.74
N MET A 468 20.75 36.75 2.01
CA MET A 468 20.01 37.18 3.21
C MET A 468 20.66 36.63 4.49
N MET A 469 21.21 35.40 4.46
CA MET A 469 21.99 34.86 5.57
C MET A 469 23.30 35.62 5.79
N ASP A 470 24.01 35.99 4.73
CA ASP A 470 25.24 36.82 4.80
C ASP A 470 24.96 38.20 5.46
N LEU A 471 23.75 38.73 5.33
CA LEU A 471 23.34 40.01 5.94
C LEU A 471 22.82 39.91 7.38
N ASN A 472 22.76 38.71 7.98
CA ASN A 472 22.21 38.54 9.33
C ASN A 472 22.93 39.36 10.40
N ALA A 473 24.24 39.59 10.29
CA ALA A 473 24.98 40.46 11.21
C ALA A 473 24.55 41.93 11.10
N LYS A 474 24.37 42.44 9.87
CA LYS A 474 23.87 43.80 9.61
C LYS A 474 22.41 43.96 10.05
N LYS A 475 21.60 42.90 9.88
CA LYS A 475 20.24 42.83 10.44
C LYS A 475 20.28 42.91 11.97
N ALA A 476 21.14 42.15 12.64
CA ALA A 476 21.28 42.16 14.11
C ALA A 476 21.62 43.56 14.66
N LYS A 477 22.47 44.33 13.96
CA LYS A 477 22.76 45.75 14.29
C LYS A 477 21.51 46.63 14.26
N ILE A 478 20.67 46.50 13.22
CA ILE A 478 19.36 47.19 13.18
C ILE A 478 18.46 46.68 14.31
N GLU A 479 18.41 45.36 14.56
CA GLU A 479 17.57 44.83 15.63
C GLU A 479 17.97 45.30 17.04
N ALA A 480 19.27 45.55 17.28
CA ALA A 480 19.81 46.14 18.51
C ALA A 480 19.51 47.64 18.63
N LYS A 481 19.65 48.44 17.56
CA LYS A 481 19.24 49.86 17.53
C LYS A 481 17.79 50.05 18.00
N TYR A 482 16.92 49.08 17.70
CA TYR A 482 15.50 49.11 18.07
C TYR A 482 15.12 48.30 19.32
N SER A 483 16.06 47.64 20.01
CA SER A 483 15.70 46.82 21.20
C SER A 483 15.42 47.64 22.46
N GLN A 484 15.80 48.92 22.47
CA GLN A 484 15.54 49.88 23.56
C GLN A 484 14.10 50.43 23.59
N TYR A 485 13.31 50.20 22.54
CA TYR A 485 11.91 50.64 22.46
C TYR A 485 10.97 49.50 22.80
N ASP A 486 9.88 49.81 23.51
CA ASP A 486 8.87 48.81 23.87
C ASP A 486 8.25 48.17 22.61
N LYS A 487 7.96 46.86 22.72
CA LYS A 487 7.35 46.03 21.69
C LYS A 487 5.92 46.46 21.35
N SER A 488 5.21 47.09 22.30
CA SER A 488 3.86 47.65 22.07
C SER A 488 3.85 48.80 21.05
N ASN A 489 4.97 49.52 20.88
CA ASN A 489 5.05 50.68 20.01
C ASN A 489 5.05 50.28 18.53
N LYS A 490 3.84 50.24 17.95
CA LYS A 490 3.57 49.88 16.55
C LYS A 490 4.40 50.71 15.55
N VAL A 491 4.60 52.00 15.82
CA VAL A 491 5.38 52.92 14.95
C VAL A 491 6.85 52.52 14.90
N MET A 492 7.47 52.24 16.05
CA MET A 492 8.87 51.83 16.10
C MET A 492 9.09 50.42 15.53
N GLN A 493 8.13 49.50 15.70
CA GLN A 493 8.15 48.21 15.00
C GLN A 493 8.01 48.37 13.47
N GLN A 494 7.19 49.31 13.00
CA GLN A 494 7.05 49.61 11.57
C GLN A 494 8.34 50.21 10.98
N ARG A 495 8.96 51.18 11.68
CA ARG A 495 10.27 51.74 11.30
C ARG A 495 11.37 50.67 11.26
N LYS A 496 11.43 49.79 12.26
CA LYS A 496 12.33 48.62 12.27
C LYS A 496 12.13 47.73 11.04
N ARG A 497 10.88 47.40 10.69
CA ARG A 497 10.55 46.62 9.47
C ARG A 497 10.97 47.35 8.19
N GLN A 498 10.81 48.67 8.13
CA GLN A 498 11.24 49.50 7.00
C GLN A 498 12.76 49.53 6.85
N GLU A 499 13.55 49.76 7.91
CA GLU A 499 15.02 49.73 7.85
C GLU A 499 15.55 48.35 7.42
N VAL A 500 14.99 47.26 7.94
CA VAL A 500 15.35 45.89 7.51
C VAL A 500 15.00 45.65 6.04
N SER A 501 13.84 46.10 5.56
CA SER A 501 13.47 45.99 4.14
C SER A 501 14.40 46.85 3.26
N GLN A 502 14.78 48.05 3.70
CA GLN A 502 15.75 48.89 2.99
C GLN A 502 17.14 48.25 2.93
N LEU A 503 17.61 47.59 4.00
CA LEU A 503 18.88 46.84 3.99
C LEU A 503 18.88 45.77 2.88
N TYR A 504 17.79 45.00 2.76
CA TYR A 504 17.67 43.98 1.70
C TYR A 504 17.57 44.60 0.30
N LYS A 505 16.83 45.70 0.13
CA LYS A 505 16.76 46.44 -1.15
C LYS A 505 18.11 47.01 -1.58
N ARG A 506 18.86 47.64 -0.67
CA ARG A 506 20.22 48.16 -0.93
C ARG A 506 21.21 47.04 -1.31
N ALA A 507 20.98 45.82 -0.82
CA ALA A 507 21.74 44.64 -1.23
C ALA A 507 21.24 43.98 -2.54
N GLY A 508 20.17 44.48 -3.17
CA GLY A 508 19.56 43.86 -4.35
C GLY A 508 18.98 42.47 -4.04
N ILE A 509 18.28 42.32 -2.92
CA ILE A 509 17.57 41.11 -2.50
C ILE A 509 16.07 41.40 -2.47
N ASN A 510 15.30 40.71 -3.32
CA ASN A 510 13.84 40.81 -3.32
C ASN A 510 13.24 39.83 -2.32
N GLN A 511 12.53 40.32 -1.30
CA GLN A 511 11.89 39.45 -0.29
C GLN A 511 10.81 38.53 -0.91
N SER A 512 10.22 38.93 -2.04
CA SER A 512 9.29 38.11 -2.82
C SER A 512 9.94 36.87 -3.46
N ASP A 513 11.25 36.89 -3.73
CA ASP A 513 11.93 35.75 -4.36
C ASP A 513 11.96 34.53 -3.42
N THR A 514 12.03 34.75 -2.09
CA THR A 514 11.91 33.70 -1.07
C THR A 514 10.48 33.14 -1.00
N PHE A 515 9.45 33.99 -1.05
CA PHE A 515 8.06 33.52 -1.06
C PHE A 515 7.73 32.71 -2.32
N ILE A 516 8.15 33.19 -3.50
CA ILE A 516 7.98 32.47 -4.76
C ILE A 516 8.74 31.13 -4.75
N SER A 517 9.91 31.06 -4.07
CA SER A 517 10.63 29.81 -3.89
C SER A 517 9.81 28.77 -3.11
N ILE A 518 9.15 29.18 -2.02
CA ILE A 518 8.27 28.31 -1.23
C ILE A 518 7.07 27.88 -2.08
N LEU A 519 6.46 28.83 -2.81
CA LEU A 519 5.29 28.60 -3.65
C LEU A 519 5.51 27.53 -4.73
N TYR A 520 6.72 27.40 -5.27
CA TYR A 520 7.07 26.30 -6.19
C TYR A 520 7.51 25.01 -5.48
N THR A 521 8.14 25.11 -4.30
CA THR A 521 8.71 23.94 -3.61
C THR A 521 7.64 23.10 -2.91
N THR A 522 6.69 23.74 -2.23
CA THR A 522 5.60 23.06 -1.50
C THR A 522 4.69 22.18 -2.36
N PRO A 523 4.14 22.63 -3.52
CA PRO A 523 3.30 21.76 -4.36
C PRO A 523 4.03 20.51 -4.82
N ILE A 524 5.30 20.63 -5.20
CA ILE A 524 6.10 19.52 -5.70
C ILE A 524 6.48 18.55 -4.57
N PHE A 525 6.74 19.06 -3.36
CA PHE A 525 6.87 18.20 -2.17
C PHE A 525 5.59 17.38 -1.91
N LEU A 526 4.42 18.02 -1.94
CA LEU A 526 3.13 17.34 -1.75
C LEU A 526 2.83 16.34 -2.87
N ALA A 527 3.17 16.68 -4.11
CA ALA A 527 3.02 15.79 -5.27
C ALA A 527 3.85 14.51 -5.10
N VAL A 528 5.15 14.64 -4.80
CA VAL A 528 6.02 13.48 -4.55
C VAL A 528 5.52 12.69 -3.34
N TRP A 529 5.19 13.36 -2.24
CA TRP A 529 4.70 12.72 -1.03
C TRP A 529 3.44 11.89 -1.32
N ARG A 530 2.39 12.49 -1.89
CA ARG A 530 1.15 11.75 -2.19
C ARG A 530 1.33 10.67 -3.24
N THR A 531 2.21 10.89 -4.22
CA THR A 531 2.55 9.87 -5.22
C THR A 531 3.19 8.64 -4.58
N ILE A 532 4.14 8.81 -3.66
CA ILE A 532 4.78 7.70 -2.94
C ILE A 532 3.77 6.87 -2.16
N GLN A 533 2.77 7.51 -1.55
CA GLN A 533 1.73 6.80 -0.79
C GLN A 533 0.65 6.15 -1.68
N SER A 534 0.47 6.63 -2.92
CA SER A 534 -0.68 6.32 -3.76
C SER A 534 -0.30 5.62 -5.09
N VAL A 535 0.97 5.34 -5.35
CA VAL A 535 1.38 4.51 -6.50
C VAL A 535 1.48 3.06 -6.01
N PRO A 536 0.62 2.15 -6.49
CA PRO A 536 0.55 0.75 -6.03
C PRO A 536 1.89 0.03 -6.04
N GLN A 537 2.67 0.21 -7.12
CA GLN A 537 3.99 -0.40 -7.28
C GLN A 537 4.98 0.07 -6.21
N ILE A 538 4.78 1.26 -5.63
CA ILE A 538 5.55 1.75 -4.48
C ILE A 538 4.98 1.16 -3.18
N LYS A 539 3.65 1.09 -3.02
CA LYS A 539 3.00 0.56 -1.81
C LYS A 539 3.34 -0.92 -1.54
N ALA A 540 3.34 -1.75 -2.59
CA ALA A 540 3.63 -3.19 -2.47
C ALA A 540 5.11 -3.52 -2.32
N ASN A 541 6.00 -2.66 -2.81
CA ASN A 541 7.42 -3.00 -2.84
C ASN A 541 8.10 -2.88 -1.47
N GLU A 542 9.11 -3.73 -1.30
CA GLU A 542 9.98 -3.76 -0.15
C GLU A 542 11.47 -3.88 -0.53
N ILE A 543 12.34 -3.45 0.37
CA ILE A 543 13.79 -3.66 0.31
C ILE A 543 14.22 -4.16 1.68
N LEU A 544 14.99 -5.25 1.75
CA LEU A 544 15.61 -5.74 3.00
C LEU A 544 14.59 -5.90 4.16
N GLY A 545 13.38 -6.37 3.86
CA GLY A 545 12.28 -6.52 4.82
C GLY A 545 11.62 -5.20 5.27
N ILE A 546 11.83 -4.11 4.54
CA ILE A 546 11.22 -2.79 4.77
C ILE A 546 10.26 -2.49 3.61
N ASN A 547 8.96 -2.55 3.89
CA ASN A 547 7.92 -2.13 2.94
C ASN A 547 7.81 -0.60 2.91
N PHE A 548 7.68 0.00 1.73
CA PHE A 548 7.71 1.46 1.57
C PHE A 548 6.43 2.18 2.05
N ALA A 549 5.28 1.52 2.11
CA ALA A 549 4.05 2.08 2.64
C ALA A 549 3.93 1.96 4.17
N THR A 550 4.70 1.08 4.82
CA THR A 550 4.66 0.91 6.27
C THR A 550 5.17 2.13 7.03
N THR A 551 4.44 2.53 8.08
CA THR A 551 4.82 3.62 9.01
C THR A 551 5.98 3.17 9.90
N SER A 552 7.19 3.66 9.64
CA SER A 552 8.42 3.11 10.22
C SER A 552 8.43 3.07 11.75
N TYR A 553 7.96 4.11 12.44
CA TYR A 553 7.96 4.12 13.91
C TYR A 553 6.97 3.10 14.51
N GLN A 554 5.84 2.85 13.83
CA GLN A 554 4.83 1.87 14.27
C GLN A 554 5.33 0.44 14.06
N ALA A 555 6.05 0.18 12.96
CA ALA A 555 6.70 -1.11 12.73
C ALA A 555 7.72 -1.45 13.82
N VAL A 556 8.54 -0.47 14.24
CA VAL A 556 9.50 -0.67 15.35
C VAL A 556 8.80 -0.89 16.69
N LEU A 557 7.86 -0.02 17.06
CA LEU A 557 7.27 -0.04 18.41
C LEU A 557 6.20 -1.12 18.61
N ASN A 558 5.37 -1.39 17.59
CA ASN A 558 4.21 -2.28 17.71
C ASN A 558 4.47 -3.67 17.13
N GLN A 559 5.26 -3.77 16.06
CA GLN A 559 5.51 -5.03 15.33
C GLN A 559 6.92 -5.60 15.58
N GLN A 560 7.74 -4.94 16.41
CA GLN A 560 9.13 -5.32 16.72
C GLN A 560 10.05 -5.45 15.49
N GLN A 561 9.71 -4.77 14.38
CA GLN A 561 10.45 -4.83 13.13
C GLN A 561 11.65 -3.87 13.16
N TYR A 562 12.75 -4.32 13.78
CA TYR A 562 13.94 -3.50 14.02
C TYR A 562 14.65 -3.01 12.74
N GLN A 563 14.44 -3.62 11.57
CA GLN A 563 15.01 -3.19 10.29
C GLN A 563 14.62 -1.74 9.92
N TYR A 564 13.46 -1.26 10.36
CA TYR A 564 13.01 0.12 10.12
C TYR A 564 13.83 1.17 10.90
N ILE A 565 14.55 0.78 11.97
CA ILE A 565 15.44 1.68 12.72
C ILE A 565 16.54 2.24 11.81
N ALA A 566 17.08 1.42 10.89
CA ALA A 566 18.13 1.85 9.97
C ALA A 566 17.67 2.99 9.05
N VAL A 567 16.46 2.89 8.49
CA VAL A 567 15.88 3.92 7.61
C VAL A 567 15.57 5.20 8.40
N ILE A 568 15.01 5.07 9.61
CA ILE A 568 14.76 6.21 10.50
C ILE A 568 16.09 6.93 10.81
N LEU A 569 17.13 6.21 11.24
CA LEU A 569 18.44 6.79 11.56
C LEU A 569 19.06 7.51 10.35
N LEU A 570 19.08 6.87 9.18
CA LEU A 570 19.61 7.49 7.96
C LEU A 570 18.82 8.75 7.59
N ALA A 571 17.49 8.70 7.60
CA ALA A 571 16.64 9.86 7.31
C ALA A 571 16.88 11.00 8.30
N VAL A 572 16.97 10.70 9.60
CA VAL A 572 17.30 11.66 10.67
C VAL A 572 18.68 12.30 10.44
N ILE A 573 19.72 11.50 10.17
CA ILE A 573 21.10 11.98 9.97
C ILE A 573 21.16 12.91 8.75
N PHE A 574 20.69 12.46 7.58
CA PHE A 574 20.72 13.26 6.37
C PHE A 574 19.88 14.54 6.50
N GLN A 575 18.71 14.46 7.13
CA GLN A 575 17.85 15.62 7.41
C GLN A 575 18.57 16.66 8.28
N VAL A 576 19.18 16.23 9.39
CA VAL A 576 19.95 17.11 10.31
C VAL A 576 21.13 17.76 9.59
N VAL A 577 21.92 16.98 8.84
CA VAL A 577 23.06 17.50 8.07
C VAL A 577 22.61 18.53 7.04
N SER A 578 21.53 18.27 6.30
CA SER A 578 21.01 19.19 5.27
C SER A 578 20.55 20.54 5.82
N GLN A 579 20.01 20.57 7.05
CA GLN A 579 19.56 21.81 7.70
C GLN A 579 20.69 22.57 8.43
N ILE A 580 21.72 21.87 8.91
CA ILE A 580 22.86 22.48 9.62
C ILE A 580 23.91 23.02 8.64
N LEU A 581 24.20 22.31 7.55
CA LEU A 581 25.25 22.66 6.58
C LEU A 581 25.16 24.11 6.05
N PRO A 582 23.99 24.67 5.66
CA PRO A 582 23.90 26.04 5.17
C PRO A 582 24.34 27.07 6.22
N ARG A 583 24.04 26.79 7.50
CA ARG A 583 24.41 27.63 8.64
C ARG A 583 25.93 27.59 8.88
N LEU A 584 26.53 26.41 8.77
CA LEU A 584 27.99 26.24 8.88
C LEU A 584 28.72 26.95 7.75
N LEU A 585 28.25 26.83 6.51
CA LEU A 585 28.81 27.51 5.34
C LEU A 585 28.70 29.03 5.44
N ALA A 586 27.56 29.56 5.91
CA ALA A 586 27.39 30.99 6.19
C ALA A 586 28.34 31.49 7.29
N ARG A 587 28.46 30.76 8.41
CA ARG A 587 29.40 31.09 9.50
C ARG A 587 30.85 31.09 9.03
N LYS A 588 31.28 30.14 8.19
CA LYS A 588 32.64 30.08 7.62
C LYS A 588 33.00 31.30 6.74
N ARG A 589 32.01 32.03 6.22
CA ARG A 589 32.22 33.27 5.44
C ARG A 589 32.33 34.51 6.30
N LEU A 590 31.48 34.60 7.32
CA LEU A 590 31.32 35.79 8.17
C LEU A 590 32.36 35.82 9.31
N LYS A 591 33.66 35.91 8.97
CA LYS A 591 34.76 36.14 9.94
C LYS A 591 34.74 37.57 10.55
N GLU A 592 33.57 38.08 10.94
CA GLU A 592 33.42 39.37 11.62
C GLU A 592 33.43 39.17 13.15
N ARG A 593 34.13 40.06 13.89
CA ARG A 593 33.98 40.11 15.35
C ARG A 593 32.62 40.72 15.69
N THR A 594 31.74 39.91 16.29
CA THR A 594 30.36 40.30 16.65
C THR A 594 30.28 40.72 18.11
N ASN A 595 29.58 41.82 18.38
CA ASN A 595 29.36 42.34 19.74
C ASN A 595 28.45 41.43 20.58
N ALA A 596 28.50 41.53 21.91
CA ALA A 596 27.72 40.67 22.82
C ALA A 596 26.20 40.68 22.53
N PHE A 597 25.62 41.85 22.28
CA PHE A 597 24.20 41.97 21.88
C PHE A 597 23.91 41.38 20.49
N GLU A 598 24.85 41.47 19.54
CA GLU A 598 24.69 40.85 18.21
C GLU A 598 24.71 39.33 18.31
N GLN A 599 25.59 38.77 19.16
CA GLN A 599 25.61 37.34 19.47
C GLN A 599 24.29 36.86 20.09
N GLN A 600 23.63 37.65 20.93
CA GLN A 600 22.31 37.32 21.46
C GLN A 600 21.23 37.26 20.37
N GLN A 601 21.21 38.19 19.41
CA GLN A 601 20.27 38.13 18.28
C GLN A 601 20.57 36.96 17.33
N LEU A 602 21.86 36.64 17.10
CA LEU A 602 22.25 35.44 16.36
C LEU A 602 21.83 34.15 17.10
N LYS A 603 21.98 34.09 18.43
CA LYS A 603 21.44 32.99 19.28
C LYS A 603 19.93 32.86 19.13
N LYS A 604 19.17 33.96 19.09
CA LYS A 604 17.72 33.94 18.84
C LYS A 604 17.36 33.38 17.46
N SER A 605 18.08 33.78 16.41
CA SER A 605 17.91 33.22 15.06
C SER A 605 18.19 31.70 15.04
N ASN A 606 19.29 31.27 15.65
CA ASN A 606 19.62 29.84 15.80
C ASN A 606 18.54 29.08 16.58
N ARG A 607 17.94 29.65 17.64
CA ARG A 607 16.84 29.01 18.39
C ARG A 607 15.62 28.73 17.51
N THR A 608 15.14 29.72 16.75
CA THR A 608 14.03 29.53 15.80
C THR A 608 14.36 28.43 14.78
N GLN A 609 15.58 28.45 14.25
CA GLN A 609 16.06 27.43 13.32
C GLN A 609 16.23 26.03 13.95
N ASN A 610 16.43 25.93 15.26
CA ASN A 610 16.49 24.64 15.97
C ASN A 610 15.08 24.10 16.30
N ILE A 611 14.12 24.97 16.59
CA ILE A 611 12.70 24.57 16.73
C ILE A 611 12.19 23.95 15.41
N VAL A 612 12.49 24.61 14.27
CA VAL A 612 12.16 24.08 12.94
C VAL A 612 12.85 22.74 12.68
N LEU A 613 14.10 22.56 13.10
CA LEU A 613 14.81 21.28 13.00
C LEU A 613 14.12 20.17 13.79
N ILE A 614 13.73 20.43 15.05
CA ILE A 614 13.03 19.46 15.91
C ILE A 614 11.65 19.09 15.32
N MET A 615 10.90 20.08 14.85
CA MET A 615 9.60 19.87 14.19
C MET A 615 9.73 18.97 12.96
N PHE A 616 10.73 19.22 12.11
CA PHE A 616 10.99 18.38 10.95
C PHE A 616 11.56 17.00 11.32
N LEU A 617 12.28 16.86 12.43
CA LEU A 617 12.72 15.55 12.93
C LEU A 617 11.53 14.67 13.33
N ILE A 618 10.60 15.22 14.12
CA ILE A 618 9.36 14.53 14.49
C ILE A 618 8.60 14.13 13.22
N PHE A 619 8.45 15.07 12.28
CA PHE A 619 7.79 14.79 11.00
C PHE A 619 8.48 13.70 10.19
N THR A 620 9.81 13.61 10.18
CA THR A 620 10.54 12.54 9.49
C THR A 620 10.29 11.17 10.13
N VAL A 621 10.20 11.07 11.46
CA VAL A 621 10.01 9.79 12.18
C VAL A 621 8.59 9.23 12.00
N ILE A 622 7.55 10.09 12.00
CA ILE A 622 6.14 9.64 11.94
C ILE A 622 5.67 9.20 10.53
N LEU A 623 6.51 9.34 9.50
CA LEU A 623 6.16 9.03 8.12
C LEU A 623 6.48 7.58 7.73
N GLN A 624 5.93 7.17 6.59
CA GLN A 624 6.17 5.87 5.97
C GLN A 624 7.59 5.77 5.38
N ALA A 625 8.14 4.55 5.32
CA ALA A 625 9.52 4.30 4.94
C ALA A 625 9.88 4.84 3.53
N GLY A 626 8.99 4.72 2.54
CA GLY A 626 9.20 5.28 1.20
C GLY A 626 9.32 6.81 1.20
N VAL A 627 8.58 7.48 2.10
CA VAL A 627 8.68 8.94 2.27
C VAL A 627 9.98 9.30 2.99
N GLN A 628 10.48 8.46 3.90
CA GLN A 628 11.79 8.63 4.53
C GLN A 628 12.94 8.46 3.52
N VAL A 629 12.85 7.50 2.59
CA VAL A 629 13.77 7.37 1.45
C VAL A 629 13.78 8.63 0.59
N TYR A 630 12.60 9.18 0.27
CA TYR A 630 12.48 10.49 -0.37
C TYR A 630 13.19 11.62 0.41
N TRP A 631 13.03 11.67 1.74
CA TRP A 631 13.70 12.66 2.59
C TRP A 631 15.23 12.53 2.54
N ILE A 632 15.79 11.31 2.53
CA ILE A 632 17.23 11.07 2.38
C ILE A 632 17.74 11.64 1.05
N ILE A 633 17.08 11.30 -0.06
CA ILE A 633 17.49 11.76 -1.40
C ILE A 633 17.35 13.29 -1.53
N GLY A 634 16.24 13.85 -1.03
CA GLY A 634 16.02 15.29 -0.99
C GLY A 634 17.01 16.04 -0.10
N ALA A 635 17.48 15.44 0.98
CA ALA A 635 18.52 15.97 1.85
C ALA A 635 19.90 15.92 1.18
N ILE A 636 20.25 14.83 0.49
CA ILE A 636 21.47 14.72 -0.35
C ILE A 636 21.47 15.80 -1.44
N TRP A 637 20.35 15.97 -2.15
CA TRP A 637 20.18 17.07 -3.12
C TRP A 637 20.41 18.43 -2.46
N THR A 638 19.79 18.66 -1.30
CA THR A 638 19.89 19.94 -0.58
C THR A 638 21.33 20.23 -0.16
N ILE A 639 22.06 19.22 0.33
CA ILE A 639 23.50 19.29 0.65
C ILE A 639 24.30 19.67 -0.61
N GLY A 640 24.12 18.94 -1.71
CA GLY A 640 24.78 19.21 -3.00
C GLY A 640 24.48 20.60 -3.54
N GLN A 641 23.22 21.03 -3.49
CA GLN A 641 22.76 22.36 -3.91
C GLN A 641 23.42 23.47 -3.09
N HIS A 642 23.53 23.31 -1.76
CA HIS A 642 24.18 24.30 -0.91
C HIS A 642 25.69 24.36 -1.12
N LEU A 643 26.35 23.23 -1.35
CA LEU A 643 27.76 23.18 -1.75
C LEU A 643 27.97 23.85 -3.11
N PHE A 644 27.18 23.47 -4.13
CA PHE A 644 27.21 24.07 -5.48
C PHE A 644 27.07 25.59 -5.41
N VAL A 645 26.04 26.10 -4.74
CA VAL A 645 25.83 27.54 -4.53
C VAL A 645 27.03 28.16 -3.79
N PHE A 646 27.58 27.48 -2.78
CA PHE A 646 28.72 27.99 -2.02
C PHE A 646 29.99 28.15 -2.87
N TYR A 647 30.29 27.19 -3.75
CA TYR A 647 31.43 27.24 -4.67
C TYR A 647 31.19 28.21 -5.84
N ILE A 648 30.02 28.17 -6.49
CA ILE A 648 29.66 29.08 -7.60
C ILE A 648 29.78 30.54 -7.18
N GLN A 649 29.37 30.89 -5.95
CA GLN A 649 29.47 32.25 -5.42
C GLN A 649 30.92 32.82 -5.33
N ARG A 650 31.95 31.96 -5.41
CA ARG A 650 33.37 32.37 -5.47
C ARG A 650 33.86 32.66 -6.90
N THR A 651 33.15 32.20 -7.93
CA THR A 651 33.57 32.29 -9.34
C THR A 651 33.43 33.69 -9.94
N ARG A 652 34.17 33.97 -11.02
CA ARG A 652 33.99 35.19 -11.83
C ARG A 652 32.60 35.23 -12.50
N PHE A 653 32.07 34.07 -12.93
CA PHE A 653 30.75 33.93 -13.53
C PHE A 653 29.63 34.45 -12.62
N TYR A 654 29.65 34.09 -11.33
CA TYR A 654 28.67 34.60 -10.37
C TYR A 654 28.74 36.12 -10.21
N LYS A 655 29.96 36.67 -10.14
CA LYS A 655 30.17 38.12 -9.95
C LYS A 655 29.70 38.94 -11.15
N GLY A 656 29.95 38.47 -12.38
CA GLY A 656 29.56 39.17 -13.61
C GLY A 656 28.09 38.98 -13.99
N TRP A 657 27.63 37.73 -14.11
CA TRP A 657 26.30 37.42 -14.67
C TRP A 657 25.23 37.28 -13.58
N ILE A 658 25.43 36.39 -12.60
CA ILE A 658 24.39 36.06 -11.61
C ILE A 658 24.02 37.29 -10.75
N LEU A 659 25.00 38.04 -10.22
CA LEU A 659 24.71 39.23 -9.40
C LEU A 659 23.91 40.30 -10.17
N ASN A 660 24.26 40.58 -11.43
CA ASN A 660 23.57 41.54 -12.29
C ASN A 660 22.14 41.05 -12.64
N HIS A 661 21.95 39.74 -12.79
CA HIS A 661 20.62 39.19 -13.04
C HIS A 661 19.74 39.16 -11.77
N LEU A 662 20.33 38.97 -10.58
CA LEU A 662 19.63 38.98 -9.30
C LEU A 662 19.13 40.38 -8.89
N SER A 663 19.91 41.43 -9.15
CA SER A 663 19.61 42.81 -8.73
C SER A 663 18.47 43.48 -9.52
N LYS A 664 18.15 43.00 -10.72
CA LYS A 664 17.02 43.49 -11.53
C LYS A 664 15.69 43.10 -10.89
N GLU A 665 14.77 44.04 -10.66
CA GLU A 665 13.46 43.70 -10.09
C GLU A 665 12.72 42.67 -10.96
N ARG A 666 12.18 41.59 -10.35
CA ARG A 666 11.36 40.57 -11.06
C ARG A 666 10.05 41.18 -11.60
N PHE A 667 9.58 42.23 -10.93
CA PHE A 667 8.40 43.01 -11.23
C PHE A 667 8.85 44.45 -11.44
N VAL A 668 8.87 44.93 -12.68
CA VAL A 668 9.16 46.36 -12.94
C VAL A 668 8.03 47.19 -12.34
N ARG A 669 8.26 47.82 -11.19
CA ARG A 669 7.37 48.85 -10.69
C ARG A 669 7.48 50.05 -11.61
N TRP A 670 6.43 50.28 -12.38
CA TRP A 670 6.17 51.62 -12.90
C TRP A 670 5.92 52.53 -11.69
N ARG A 671 6.60 53.69 -11.64
CA ARG A 671 6.05 54.81 -10.90
C ARG A 671 4.74 55.18 -11.62
N VAL A 672 3.65 55.20 -10.86
CA VAL A 672 2.40 55.84 -11.27
C VAL A 672 2.63 57.35 -11.27
#